data_AF-A0A9X2BUM0-F1
#
_entry.id   AF-A0A9X2BUM0-F1
#
_cell.length_a   1.000
_cell.length_b   1.000
_cell.length_c   1.000
_cell.angle_alpha   90.00
_cell.angle_beta   90.00
_cell.angle_gamma   90.00
#
_symmetry.space_group_name_H-M   'P 1'
#
loop_
_entity.id
_entity.type
_entity.pdbx_description
1 polymer ?
#
loop_
_entity_poly.entity_id
_entity_poly.type
_entity_poly.pdbx_seq_one_letter_code
_entity_poly.pdbx_strand_id
1 'polypeptide(L)'
;MKEKRILWLLNHDTLSKFELPLIRDLGFEIFTPKVVLKEILQASGSITYEYDCTLTLPDEELQILNNYDFTSEYEMPLQISNIINKYFSTAITYTDTSFSILRKLIHNFKGNIFFRAFGVGASRFKNYSELIDCYFTNSDKYKLQQIRGRFWFSQCYPNLADVEENIYKENAVYMPLGLPKEFYEVENKWTGEWNKLLFFCTRINYVPEAKKIYDQFIEDFRGFDYLIAGNQPVPVEDERVTGFLERDELNELYTKSKVMYYHSTDTRHLHYHPLEAMIAGMPVVYMEGSLLSFLGGERQTGRCKDVKEAKRKVQRILQNDTELIEGIISDQKVILDKFSYTYNKILWEQNFLPIIKDSNFSIEEHREVAVFMPHELEKGHIVNYLDLAKSLNVGLKMINENYNMVLNIYKNEFTFSDDYLEIPNDNISIREYDFKVVSASNTSNSLDLMFKDKSLWFSKYIMPVDYAKNFVDADMWLFLYGQLEHPIAPIKPYGLYIENIGERFYRAISPIEISNLKNASFIFTHSQQVKKELVKHIGIREDKIYLIPFVASEKKNNTYLELDSDFVLVEMDLKKPDLVTKYFNDICDYFRLVNNGHKIKIYLNNISANQSNYKLVDDLNEFVQSSELLKNNIYLYVNLDKGTYEALYARASMVIFPYNIENISFKVSLAANYSKKIYLHDFLFYRDIEKELSSTLFNYTKFNLNKNVIAEVLIKNDKNEKIVSTLNIEMPISDDIVANIWRELL
;
A
#
# COMPACT_ATOMS: atom_id res chain seq x y z
N MET A 1 -7.12 20.05 -9.87
CA MET A 1 -6.18 20.77 -8.97
C MET A 1 -4.86 20.00 -8.69
N LYS A 2 -4.53 18.94 -9.46
CA LYS A 2 -3.34 18.09 -9.22
C LYS A 2 -1.99 18.79 -9.41
N GLU A 3 -1.93 19.83 -10.22
CA GLU A 3 -0.69 20.50 -10.64
C GLU A 3 -0.01 21.35 -9.58
N LYS A 4 -0.68 21.67 -8.47
CA LYS A 4 -0.12 22.59 -7.46
C LYS A 4 0.54 21.91 -6.27
N ARG A 5 0.72 20.57 -6.26
CA ARG A 5 1.27 19.86 -5.10
C ARG A 5 2.48 19.00 -5.45
N ILE A 6 3.49 19.05 -4.59
CA ILE A 6 4.73 18.30 -4.74
C ILE A 6 4.93 17.36 -3.56
N LEU A 7 5.27 16.10 -3.86
CA LEU A 7 5.82 15.17 -2.89
C LEU A 7 7.32 15.44 -2.77
N TRP A 8 7.77 16.09 -1.70
CA TRP A 8 9.20 16.30 -1.45
C TRP A 8 9.70 15.24 -0.45
N LEU A 9 10.31 14.19 -0.97
CA LEU A 9 10.64 12.96 -0.24
C LEU A 9 12.14 12.87 0.09
N LEU A 10 12.72 13.98 0.56
CA LEU A 10 14.16 14.08 0.85
C LEU A 10 14.47 14.05 2.35
N ASN A 11 13.69 14.77 3.16
CA ASN A 11 13.91 14.93 4.60
C ASN A 11 15.34 15.37 4.97
N HIS A 12 16.08 16.04 4.08
CA HIS A 12 17.42 16.53 4.38
C HIS A 12 17.36 17.96 4.94
N ASP A 13 18.00 18.21 6.08
CA ASP A 13 17.85 19.45 6.86
C ASP A 13 18.21 20.70 6.06
N THR A 14 19.46 20.80 5.59
CA THR A 14 19.93 21.98 4.84
C THR A 14 19.11 22.25 3.57
N LEU A 15 18.75 21.19 2.83
CA LEU A 15 17.93 21.30 1.63
C LEU A 15 16.50 21.72 1.95
N SER A 16 15.93 21.22 3.05
CA SER A 16 14.56 21.56 3.47
C SER A 16 14.44 23.06 3.74
N LYS A 17 15.44 23.66 4.41
CA LYS A 17 15.49 25.09 4.73
C LYS A 17 15.65 26.00 3.51
N PHE A 18 16.05 25.45 2.36
CA PHE A 18 16.22 26.20 1.12
C PHE A 18 15.14 25.88 0.07
N GLU A 19 14.98 24.61 -0.29
CA GLU A 19 14.10 24.17 -1.37
C GLU A 19 12.63 24.31 -1.00
N LEU A 20 12.21 24.07 0.25
CA LEU A 20 10.79 24.16 0.61
C LEU A 20 10.26 25.61 0.54
N PRO A 21 10.97 26.64 1.05
CA PRO A 21 10.61 28.04 0.77
C PRO A 21 10.59 28.36 -0.73
N LEU A 22 11.60 27.91 -1.48
CA LEU A 22 11.68 28.15 -2.93
C LEU A 22 10.47 27.57 -3.67
N ILE A 23 10.12 26.31 -3.39
CA ILE A 23 8.99 25.63 -4.01
C ILE A 23 7.66 26.35 -3.67
N ARG A 24 7.51 26.85 -2.44
CA ARG A 24 6.34 27.65 -2.03
C ARG A 24 6.25 28.97 -2.79
N ASP A 25 7.37 29.66 -2.97
CA ASP A 25 7.45 30.88 -3.77
C ASP A 25 7.14 30.66 -5.25
N LEU A 26 7.37 29.44 -5.75
CA LEU A 26 6.97 29.03 -7.11
C LEU A 26 5.46 28.69 -7.21
N GLY A 27 4.73 28.73 -6.09
CA GLY A 27 3.27 28.59 -6.03
C GLY A 27 2.76 27.17 -5.75
N PHE A 28 3.61 26.29 -5.21
CA PHE A 28 3.24 24.91 -4.89
C PHE A 28 2.98 24.69 -3.39
N GLU A 29 2.04 23.81 -3.10
CA GLU A 29 1.87 23.16 -1.81
C GLU A 29 2.83 21.96 -1.72
N ILE A 30 3.30 21.63 -0.52
CA ILE A 30 4.36 20.63 -0.35
C ILE A 30 4.00 19.64 0.74
N PHE A 31 4.09 18.37 0.41
CA PHE A 31 4.08 17.30 1.39
C PHE A 31 5.51 16.85 1.67
N THR A 32 5.85 16.69 2.95
CA THR A 32 7.10 16.09 3.42
C THR A 32 6.80 14.87 4.33
N PRO A 33 7.52 13.74 4.20
CA PRO A 33 7.32 12.58 5.05
C PRO A 33 7.58 12.89 6.53
N LYS A 34 6.80 12.26 7.42
CA LYS A 34 6.95 12.38 8.88
C LYS A 34 7.55 11.13 9.53
N VAL A 35 7.44 9.99 8.86
CA VAL A 35 8.12 8.75 9.26
C VAL A 35 9.40 8.61 8.44
N VAL A 36 10.53 8.64 9.13
CA VAL A 36 11.87 8.51 8.52
C VAL A 36 12.76 7.61 9.38
N LEU A 37 13.71 6.93 8.74
CA LEU A 37 14.69 6.11 9.42
C LEU A 37 15.55 6.96 10.37
N LYS A 38 15.94 6.34 11.49
CA LYS A 38 16.78 6.99 12.50
C LYS A 38 18.15 7.38 11.92
N GLU A 39 18.68 6.57 11.02
CA GLU A 39 19.96 6.79 10.35
C GLU A 39 19.93 8.06 9.50
N ILE A 40 18.80 8.37 8.85
CA ILE A 40 18.62 9.61 8.09
C ILE A 40 18.70 10.80 9.05
N LEU A 41 17.96 10.77 10.17
CA LEU A 41 17.97 11.82 11.20
C LEU A 41 19.36 12.00 11.84
N GLN A 42 20.11 10.91 12.04
CA GLN A 42 21.45 10.95 12.62
C GLN A 42 22.52 11.50 11.66
N ALA A 43 22.29 11.41 10.34
CA ALA A 43 23.23 11.89 9.34
C ALA A 43 23.05 13.38 9.04
N SER A 44 21.85 13.77 8.60
CA SER A 44 21.53 15.16 8.22
C SER A 44 20.02 15.38 8.02
N GLY A 45 19.18 14.52 8.59
CA GLY A 45 17.75 14.52 8.33
C GLY A 45 16.93 15.43 9.24
N SER A 46 15.78 15.90 8.77
CA SER A 46 14.80 16.66 9.56
C SER A 46 13.37 16.25 9.26
N ILE A 47 12.48 16.52 10.22
CA ILE A 47 11.02 16.37 10.09
C ILE A 47 10.41 17.74 10.35
N THR A 48 9.46 18.16 9.51
CA THR A 48 8.68 19.38 9.72
C THR A 48 7.22 19.14 9.38
N TYR A 49 6.33 19.73 10.18
CA TYR A 49 4.87 19.78 9.95
C TYR A 49 4.41 21.15 9.43
N GLU A 50 5.34 22.10 9.27
CA GLU A 50 5.03 23.50 8.91
C GLU A 50 4.23 23.61 7.60
N TYR A 51 4.48 22.71 6.65
CA TYR A 51 3.85 22.74 5.33
C TYR A 51 2.51 22.00 5.28
N ASP A 52 2.15 21.21 6.30
CA ASP A 52 0.91 20.43 6.31
C ASP A 52 -0.33 21.33 6.29
N CYS A 53 -0.29 22.44 7.02
CA CYS A 53 -1.39 23.44 7.03
C CYS A 53 -1.57 24.16 5.69
N THR A 54 -0.62 24.00 4.77
CA THR A 54 -0.63 24.60 3.43
C THR A 54 -1.23 23.66 2.39
N LEU A 55 -1.38 22.38 2.73
CA LEU A 55 -1.94 21.37 1.85
C LEU A 55 -3.46 21.48 1.85
N THR A 56 -4.04 21.55 0.66
CA THR A 56 -5.48 21.46 0.44
C THR A 56 -5.95 20.01 0.26
N LEU A 57 -5.22 19.06 0.86
CA LEU A 57 -5.62 17.65 0.94
C LEU A 57 -6.69 17.48 2.03
N PRO A 58 -7.63 16.53 1.89
CA PRO A 58 -8.45 16.08 3.00
C PRO A 58 -7.61 15.61 4.19
N ASP A 59 -8.00 16.00 5.40
CA ASP A 59 -7.25 15.71 6.64
C ASP A 59 -7.00 14.20 6.85
N GLU A 60 -8.00 13.37 6.51
CA GLU A 60 -7.91 11.91 6.65
C GLU A 60 -6.82 11.32 5.75
N GLU A 61 -6.75 11.73 4.48
CA GLU A 61 -5.73 11.27 3.54
C GLU A 61 -4.34 11.83 3.89
N LEU A 62 -4.27 13.07 4.39
CA LEU A 62 -3.03 13.64 4.92
C LEU A 62 -2.51 12.86 6.13
N GLN A 63 -3.40 12.47 7.05
CA GLN A 63 -3.04 11.65 8.20
C GLN A 63 -2.52 10.27 7.78
N ILE A 64 -3.14 9.64 6.78
CA ILE A 64 -2.67 8.38 6.19
C ILE A 64 -1.25 8.55 5.64
N LEU A 65 -0.99 9.60 4.85
CA LEU A 65 0.35 9.87 4.30
C LEU A 65 1.38 10.18 5.39
N ASN A 66 1.00 10.95 6.42
CA ASN A 66 1.88 11.31 7.52
C ASN A 66 2.32 10.08 8.35
N ASN A 67 1.50 9.04 8.40
CA ASN A 67 1.82 7.79 9.08
C ASN A 67 2.57 6.77 8.19
N TYR A 68 2.74 7.07 6.90
CA TYR A 68 3.36 6.13 5.97
C TYR A 68 4.89 6.30 5.91
N ASP A 69 5.59 5.18 6.02
CA ASP A 69 7.04 5.10 5.86
C ASP A 69 7.43 4.88 4.38
N PHE A 70 7.87 5.95 3.72
CA PHE A 70 8.37 5.88 2.35
C PHE A 70 9.68 5.10 2.23
N THR A 71 10.44 4.95 3.31
CA THR A 71 11.76 4.27 3.31
C THR A 71 11.67 2.76 3.54
N SER A 72 10.51 2.25 4.01
CA SER A 72 10.33 0.82 4.29
C SER A 72 10.63 -0.07 3.08
N GLU A 73 11.13 -1.28 3.30
CA GLU A 73 11.32 -2.27 2.22
C GLU A 73 10.00 -2.88 1.71
N TYR A 74 8.91 -2.73 2.46
CA TYR A 74 7.59 -3.18 2.04
C TYR A 74 7.07 -2.43 0.82
N GLU A 75 6.31 -3.13 -0.03
CA GLU A 75 5.61 -2.54 -1.16
C GLU A 75 4.64 -1.43 -0.72
N MET A 76 4.50 -0.43 -1.59
CA MET A 76 3.55 0.66 -1.39
C MET A 76 2.11 0.11 -1.37
N PRO A 77 1.35 0.29 -0.28
CA PRO A 77 -0.05 -0.10 -0.24
C PRO A 77 -0.87 0.59 -1.33
N LEU A 78 -1.91 -0.08 -1.84
CA LEU A 78 -2.78 0.45 -2.89
C LEU A 78 -3.38 1.81 -2.50
N GLN A 79 -3.85 1.95 -1.26
CA GLN A 79 -4.38 3.20 -0.71
C GLN A 79 -3.37 4.36 -0.81
N ILE A 80 -2.09 4.12 -0.45
CA ILE A 80 -1.03 5.13 -0.57
C ILE A 80 -0.81 5.50 -2.04
N SER A 81 -0.70 4.49 -2.90
CA SER A 81 -0.54 4.67 -4.35
C SER A 81 -1.67 5.54 -4.94
N ASN A 82 -2.92 5.31 -4.53
CA ASN A 82 -4.05 6.09 -5.00
C ASN A 82 -4.01 7.52 -4.49
N ILE A 83 -3.78 7.74 -3.19
CA ILE A 83 -3.66 9.10 -2.63
C ILE A 83 -2.57 9.89 -3.37
N ILE A 84 -1.37 9.33 -3.56
CA ILE A 84 -0.29 10.05 -4.24
C ILE A 84 -0.65 10.38 -5.70
N ASN A 85 -1.32 9.46 -6.39
CA ASN A 85 -1.69 9.65 -7.79
C ASN A 85 -2.90 10.56 -7.99
N LYS A 86 -3.79 10.65 -7.00
CA LYS A 86 -4.97 11.53 -7.00
C LYS A 86 -4.56 12.99 -6.77
N TYR A 87 -3.64 13.25 -5.86
CA TYR A 87 -3.35 14.63 -5.40
C TYR A 87 -2.07 15.26 -5.92
N PHE A 88 -1.09 14.47 -6.40
CA PHE A 88 0.23 14.96 -6.77
C PHE A 88 0.57 14.61 -8.22
N SER A 89 1.12 15.59 -8.96
CA SER A 89 1.66 15.38 -10.31
C SER A 89 3.18 15.24 -10.33
N THR A 90 3.85 15.64 -9.24
CA THR A 90 5.31 15.70 -9.17
C THR A 90 5.82 15.16 -7.84
N ALA A 91 6.87 14.34 -7.92
CA ALA A 91 7.64 13.86 -6.79
C ALA A 91 9.11 14.25 -6.96
N ILE A 92 9.71 14.77 -5.90
CA ILE A 92 11.14 15.04 -5.79
C ILE A 92 11.70 14.05 -4.77
N THR A 93 12.68 13.27 -5.17
CA THR A 93 13.32 12.22 -4.35
C THR A 93 14.83 12.29 -4.49
N TYR A 94 15.56 11.57 -3.65
CA TYR A 94 17.02 11.47 -3.68
C TYR A 94 17.49 10.05 -3.37
N THR A 95 18.79 9.88 -3.13
CA THR A 95 19.40 8.64 -2.64
C THR A 95 19.10 8.40 -1.16
N ASP A 96 18.10 7.58 -0.86
CA ASP A 96 18.02 6.89 0.44
C ASP A 96 18.95 5.66 0.48
N THR A 97 19.12 5.03 1.65
CA THR A 97 20.11 3.96 1.90
C THR A 97 20.08 2.82 0.87
N SER A 98 18.91 2.51 0.29
CA SER A 98 18.72 1.42 -0.67
C SER A 98 17.87 1.82 -1.88
N PHE A 99 17.74 3.12 -2.17
CA PHE A 99 16.84 3.65 -3.21
C PHE A 99 15.37 3.19 -3.07
N SER A 100 14.93 2.87 -1.87
CA SER A 100 13.58 2.35 -1.59
C SER A 100 12.49 3.34 -2.02
N ILE A 101 12.72 4.65 -1.81
CA ILE A 101 11.76 5.68 -2.20
C ILE A 101 11.65 5.73 -3.73
N LEU A 102 12.79 5.79 -4.43
CA LEU A 102 12.80 5.84 -5.89
C LEU A 102 12.15 4.60 -6.49
N ARG A 103 12.47 3.39 -5.99
CA ARG A 103 11.85 2.13 -6.44
C ARG A 103 10.33 2.14 -6.24
N LYS A 104 9.83 2.63 -5.10
CA LYS A 104 8.38 2.77 -4.89
C LYS A 104 7.74 3.71 -5.91
N LEU A 105 8.37 4.87 -6.17
CA LEU A 105 7.84 5.84 -7.13
C LEU A 105 7.82 5.32 -8.57
N ILE A 106 8.89 4.64 -9.05
CA ILE A 106 8.92 4.15 -10.44
C ILE A 106 7.80 3.14 -10.72
N HIS A 107 7.42 2.34 -9.71
CA HIS A 107 6.40 1.31 -9.82
C HIS A 107 4.98 1.83 -9.59
N ASN A 108 4.80 2.83 -8.72
CA ASN A 108 3.47 3.21 -8.23
C ASN A 108 3.04 4.63 -8.59
N PHE A 109 3.96 5.58 -8.75
CA PHE A 109 3.61 6.97 -9.06
C PHE A 109 3.50 7.18 -10.56
N LYS A 110 2.43 7.85 -11.01
CA LYS A 110 2.12 8.13 -12.42
C LYS A 110 2.66 9.49 -12.89
N GLY A 111 3.00 10.40 -11.97
CA GLY A 111 3.50 11.74 -12.28
C GLY A 111 5.00 11.79 -12.61
N ASN A 112 5.53 13.02 -12.67
CA ASN A 112 6.96 13.29 -12.88
C ASN A 112 7.78 12.98 -11.63
N ILE A 113 8.89 12.29 -11.82
CA ILE A 113 9.84 11.95 -10.77
C ILE A 113 11.13 12.71 -11.04
N PHE A 114 11.48 13.65 -10.15
CA PHE A 114 12.75 14.35 -10.17
C PHE A 114 13.69 13.72 -9.14
N PHE A 115 14.69 13.01 -9.63
CA PHE A 115 15.73 12.41 -8.78
C PHE A 115 16.87 13.43 -8.58
N ARG A 116 16.95 14.01 -7.38
CA ARG A 116 17.97 15.00 -6.99
C ARG A 116 19.34 14.34 -6.87
N ALA A 117 20.27 14.78 -7.70
CA ALA A 117 21.65 14.30 -7.74
C ALA A 117 22.61 15.39 -7.24
N PHE A 118 23.36 15.07 -6.19
CA PHE A 118 24.27 16.00 -5.49
C PHE A 118 25.76 15.75 -5.79
N GLY A 119 26.05 14.82 -6.70
CA GLY A 119 27.38 14.26 -6.89
C GLY A 119 27.55 12.92 -6.18
N VAL A 120 28.37 12.04 -6.75
CA VAL A 120 28.81 10.79 -6.12
C VAL A 120 30.23 11.07 -5.65
N GLY A 121 30.42 11.35 -4.37
CA GLY A 121 31.73 11.73 -3.81
C GLY A 121 32.77 10.60 -3.86
N ALA A 122 33.67 10.50 -2.86
CA ALA A 122 34.62 9.39 -2.75
C ALA A 122 33.87 8.05 -2.55
N SER A 123 33.48 7.44 -3.66
CA SER A 123 32.65 6.27 -3.78
C SER A 123 33.35 5.26 -4.66
N ARG A 124 33.03 3.97 -4.48
CA ARG A 124 33.45 2.92 -5.43
C ARG A 124 32.83 3.08 -6.82
N PHE A 125 31.82 3.94 -6.95
CA PHE A 125 31.08 4.21 -8.18
C PHE A 125 31.50 5.55 -8.77
N LYS A 126 31.57 5.64 -10.09
CA LYS A 126 32.02 6.85 -10.79
C LYS A 126 30.90 7.87 -11.02
N ASN A 127 29.65 7.41 -11.06
CA ASN A 127 28.48 8.20 -11.45
C ASN A 127 27.20 7.56 -10.86
N TYR A 128 26.05 8.22 -11.02
CA TYR A 128 24.76 7.69 -10.54
C TYR A 128 24.26 6.51 -11.37
N SER A 129 24.63 6.43 -12.64
CA SER A 129 24.29 5.31 -13.52
C SER A 129 24.80 3.99 -12.93
N GLU A 130 26.10 3.89 -12.63
CA GLU A 130 26.73 2.73 -11.99
C GLU A 130 26.17 2.48 -10.58
N LEU A 131 25.95 3.54 -9.80
CA LEU A 131 25.43 3.43 -8.43
C LEU A 131 24.02 2.85 -8.41
N ILE A 132 23.09 3.40 -9.19
CA ILE A 132 21.71 2.92 -9.27
C ILE A 132 21.67 1.52 -9.86
N ASP A 133 22.47 1.24 -10.89
CA ASP A 133 22.56 -0.08 -11.50
C ASP A 133 23.01 -1.19 -10.55
N CYS A 134 23.76 -0.83 -9.51
CA CYS A 134 24.18 -1.76 -8.46
C CYS A 134 23.03 -2.16 -7.52
N TYR A 135 22.06 -1.27 -7.29
CA TYR A 135 20.94 -1.51 -6.37
C TYR A 135 19.67 -1.96 -7.09
N PHE A 136 19.52 -1.63 -8.37
CA PHE A 136 18.31 -1.91 -9.13
C PHE A 136 18.32 -3.34 -9.69
N THR A 137 17.19 -4.02 -9.52
CA THR A 137 16.94 -5.29 -10.21
C THR A 137 16.72 -5.04 -11.72
N ASN A 138 16.77 -6.10 -12.53
CA ASN A 138 16.42 -5.97 -13.96
C ASN A 138 15.02 -5.39 -14.15
N SER A 139 14.05 -5.82 -13.33
CA SER A 139 12.68 -5.28 -13.32
C SER A 139 12.67 -3.75 -13.10
N ASP A 140 13.41 -3.27 -12.10
CA ASP A 140 13.47 -1.83 -11.79
C ASP A 140 14.05 -1.04 -12.96
N LYS A 141 15.10 -1.55 -13.62
CA LYS A 141 15.73 -0.92 -14.80
C LYS A 141 14.78 -0.84 -15.99
N TYR A 142 14.07 -1.93 -16.30
CA TYR A 142 13.06 -1.92 -17.36
C TYR A 142 11.90 -0.97 -17.03
N LYS A 143 11.45 -0.94 -15.77
CA LYS A 143 10.39 -0.04 -15.35
C LYS A 143 10.82 1.42 -15.51
N LEU A 144 12.04 1.75 -15.07
CA LEU A 144 12.63 3.08 -15.26
C LEU A 144 12.64 3.49 -16.74
N GLN A 145 13.01 2.56 -17.64
CA GLN A 145 12.98 2.79 -19.08
C GLN A 145 11.57 3.00 -19.64
N GLN A 146 10.56 2.25 -19.17
CA GLN A 146 9.16 2.44 -19.57
C GLN A 146 8.65 3.82 -19.19
N ILE A 147 9.09 4.34 -18.04
CA ILE A 147 8.64 5.63 -17.50
C ILE A 147 9.54 6.79 -17.91
N ARG A 148 10.43 6.58 -18.90
CA ARG A 148 11.43 7.57 -19.30
C ARG A 148 10.85 8.95 -19.61
N GLY A 149 9.62 9.05 -20.12
CA GLY A 149 8.99 10.34 -20.43
C GLY A 149 8.62 11.18 -19.21
N ARG A 150 8.76 10.63 -17.99
CA ARG A 150 8.38 11.28 -16.72
C ARG A 150 9.42 11.07 -15.61
N PHE A 151 10.61 10.61 -15.94
CA PHE A 151 11.74 10.52 -15.01
C PHE A 151 12.80 11.53 -15.40
N TRP A 152 13.23 12.35 -14.44
CA TRP A 152 14.15 13.46 -14.65
C TRP A 152 15.34 13.34 -13.69
N PHE A 153 16.55 13.30 -14.25
CA PHE A 153 17.77 13.35 -13.47
C PHE A 153 18.05 14.81 -13.11
N SER A 154 17.66 15.20 -11.90
CA SER A 154 17.73 16.57 -11.41
C SER A 154 19.11 16.87 -10.85
N GLN A 155 20.02 17.26 -11.74
CA GLN A 155 21.40 17.56 -11.37
C GLN A 155 21.50 18.90 -10.63
N CYS A 156 22.18 18.90 -9.48
CA CYS A 156 22.40 20.12 -8.70
C CYS A 156 23.64 20.91 -9.14
N TYR A 157 24.54 20.27 -9.88
CA TYR A 157 25.68 20.90 -10.53
C TYR A 157 25.59 20.66 -12.04
N PRO A 158 26.00 21.62 -12.87
CA PRO A 158 25.74 21.56 -14.32
C PRO A 158 26.52 20.45 -15.04
N ASN A 159 27.56 19.89 -14.41
CA ASN A 159 28.48 18.90 -14.99
C ASN A 159 28.27 17.46 -14.46
N LEU A 160 27.18 17.17 -13.73
CA LEU A 160 26.92 15.82 -13.23
C LEU A 160 26.55 14.87 -14.38
N ALA A 161 25.62 15.28 -15.25
CA ALA A 161 25.14 14.47 -16.38
C ALA A 161 26.21 14.17 -17.44
N ASP A 162 27.33 14.91 -17.44
CA ASP A 162 28.41 14.72 -18.43
C ASP A 162 28.97 13.28 -18.42
N VAL A 163 29.02 12.67 -17.24
CA VAL A 163 29.55 11.31 -17.01
C VAL A 163 28.46 10.26 -16.84
N GLU A 164 27.19 10.64 -16.92
CA GLU A 164 26.07 9.71 -16.81
C GLU A 164 25.78 9.02 -18.15
N GLU A 165 25.03 7.92 -18.10
CA GLU A 165 24.66 7.13 -19.26
C GLU A 165 23.13 7.12 -19.45
N ASN A 166 22.69 6.83 -20.69
CA ASN A 166 21.29 6.57 -21.03
C ASN A 166 20.32 7.65 -20.51
N ILE A 167 19.23 7.23 -19.88
CA ILE A 167 18.15 8.07 -19.36
C ILE A 167 18.63 9.17 -18.41
N TYR A 168 19.68 8.95 -17.63
CA TYR A 168 20.18 9.95 -16.68
C TYR A 168 20.80 11.15 -17.39
N LYS A 169 21.46 10.91 -18.51
CA LYS A 169 22.03 11.97 -19.36
C LYS A 169 20.98 12.60 -20.27
N GLU A 170 20.13 11.76 -20.88
CA GLU A 170 19.08 12.21 -21.81
C GLU A 170 18.03 13.10 -21.13
N ASN A 171 17.66 12.77 -19.89
CA ASN A 171 16.64 13.49 -19.12
C ASN A 171 17.26 14.31 -17.98
N ALA A 172 18.48 14.80 -18.17
CA ALA A 172 19.13 15.68 -17.21
C ALA A 172 18.44 17.05 -17.18
N VAL A 173 18.03 17.49 -16.00
CA VAL A 173 17.49 18.83 -15.76
C VAL A 173 18.36 19.54 -14.73
N TYR A 174 18.85 20.73 -15.07
CA TYR A 174 19.67 21.51 -14.16
C TYR A 174 18.78 22.26 -13.16
N MET A 175 18.78 21.79 -11.93
CA MET A 175 18.08 22.39 -10.80
C MET A 175 19.12 22.65 -9.72
N PRO A 176 19.75 23.83 -9.70
CA PRO A 176 20.81 24.11 -8.75
C PRO A 176 20.31 24.02 -7.31
N LEU A 177 21.27 23.91 -6.39
CA LEU A 177 21.04 23.98 -4.96
C LEU A 177 21.53 25.35 -4.45
N GLY A 178 20.84 25.88 -3.44
CA GLY A 178 21.26 27.09 -2.75
C GLY A 178 21.53 26.85 -1.27
N LEU A 179 21.80 27.94 -0.56
CA LEU A 179 22.20 27.92 0.85
C LEU A 179 21.10 28.50 1.74
N PRO A 180 20.85 27.93 2.93
CA PRO A 180 19.87 28.46 3.87
C PRO A 180 20.18 29.89 4.31
N LYS A 181 19.14 30.66 4.63
CA LYS A 181 19.27 32.05 5.09
C LYS A 181 20.14 32.20 6.35
N GLU A 182 20.08 31.21 7.25
CA GLU A 182 20.90 31.16 8.47
C GLU A 182 22.42 31.20 8.20
N PHE A 183 22.89 30.71 7.04
CA PHE A 183 24.32 30.79 6.71
C PHE A 183 24.78 32.22 6.45
N TYR A 184 23.86 33.10 6.05
CA TYR A 184 24.13 34.52 5.78
C TYR A 184 24.12 35.40 7.04
N GLU A 185 23.86 34.84 8.24
CA GLU A 185 23.90 35.60 9.49
C GLU A 185 25.30 36.17 9.80
N VAL A 186 26.35 35.51 9.30
CA VAL A 186 27.74 35.95 9.43
C VAL A 186 28.30 36.61 8.17
N GLU A 187 27.45 36.94 7.21
CA GLU A 187 27.86 37.49 5.92
C GLU A 187 28.79 38.71 6.08
N ASN A 188 29.98 38.64 5.46
CA ASN A 188 31.03 39.65 5.52
C ASN A 188 31.46 40.09 6.93
N LYS A 189 31.32 39.23 7.96
CA LYS A 189 31.76 39.51 9.34
C LYS A 189 33.18 39.00 9.65
N TRP A 190 33.89 38.48 8.66
CA TRP A 190 35.26 38.00 8.82
C TRP A 190 36.22 39.11 9.25
N THR A 191 36.99 38.83 10.31
CA THR A 191 38.03 39.69 10.86
C THR A 191 39.42 39.08 10.70
N GLY A 192 39.50 37.75 10.64
CA GLY A 192 40.77 37.03 10.55
C GLY A 192 41.72 37.32 11.73
N GLU A 193 41.17 37.51 12.93
CA GLU A 193 41.95 37.81 14.14
C GLU A 193 42.82 36.63 14.59
N TRP A 194 42.38 35.40 14.35
CA TRP A 194 43.17 34.20 14.63
C TRP A 194 44.08 33.95 13.45
N ASN A 195 45.38 34.07 13.69
CA ASN A 195 46.42 33.79 12.70
C ASN A 195 46.60 32.26 12.47
N LYS A 196 45.50 31.58 12.15
CA LYS A 196 45.39 30.14 11.97
C LYS A 196 44.77 29.80 10.63
N LEU A 197 45.22 28.69 10.05
CA LEU A 197 44.61 28.04 8.91
C LEU A 197 43.45 27.15 9.39
N LEU A 198 42.27 27.28 8.77
CA LEU A 198 41.13 26.41 9.01
C LEU A 198 41.08 25.28 7.99
N PHE A 199 40.85 24.07 8.47
CA PHE A 199 40.70 22.87 7.68
C PHE A 199 39.49 22.06 8.18
N PHE A 200 38.75 21.43 7.27
CA PHE A 200 37.62 20.57 7.64
C PHE A 200 37.92 19.12 7.30
N CYS A 201 37.80 18.23 8.29
CA CYS A 201 37.92 16.79 8.11
C CYS A 201 37.09 16.07 9.17
N THR A 202 35.98 15.45 8.75
CA THR A 202 35.08 14.71 9.66
C THR A 202 35.47 13.24 9.72
N ARG A 203 35.14 12.56 10.83
CA ARG A 203 35.23 11.09 10.95
C ARG A 203 36.64 10.50 10.71
N ILE A 204 37.69 11.18 11.16
CA ILE A 204 39.10 10.83 10.92
C ILE A 204 39.41 9.39 11.34
N ASN A 205 39.02 8.98 12.54
CA ASN A 205 39.28 7.62 13.05
C ASN A 205 38.17 6.61 12.69
N TYR A 206 37.18 6.99 11.87
CA TYR A 206 36.04 6.16 11.51
C TYR A 206 36.01 5.82 10.00
N VAL A 207 36.46 6.72 9.12
CA VAL A 207 36.50 6.51 7.66
C VAL A 207 37.96 6.47 7.17
N PRO A 208 38.44 5.39 6.55
CA PRO A 208 39.83 5.28 6.08
C PRO A 208 40.27 6.40 5.12
N GLU A 209 39.39 6.83 4.23
CA GLU A 209 39.65 7.92 3.28
C GLU A 209 39.83 9.26 4.02
N ALA A 210 39.02 9.52 5.06
CA ALA A 210 39.16 10.70 5.89
C ALA A 210 40.49 10.69 6.66
N LYS A 211 40.91 9.52 7.17
CA LYS A 211 42.23 9.36 7.80
C LYS A 211 43.37 9.73 6.86
N LYS A 212 43.31 9.24 5.61
CA LYS A 212 44.31 9.56 4.59
C LYS A 212 44.35 11.06 4.25
N ILE A 213 43.18 11.70 4.11
CA ILE A 213 43.07 13.15 3.88
C ILE A 213 43.69 13.93 5.05
N TYR A 214 43.39 13.53 6.28
CA TYR A 214 43.95 14.12 7.49
C TYR A 214 45.49 13.97 7.53
N ASP A 215 46.02 12.77 7.36
CA ASP A 215 47.47 12.51 7.44
C ASP A 215 48.23 13.31 6.37
N GLN A 216 47.69 13.39 5.16
CA GLN A 216 48.25 14.18 4.07
C GLN A 216 48.25 15.69 4.41
N PHE A 217 47.16 16.21 4.98
CA PHE A 217 47.08 17.61 5.38
C PHE A 217 48.12 17.97 6.45
N ILE A 218 48.29 17.12 7.47
CA ILE A 218 49.28 17.32 8.54
C ILE A 218 50.70 17.37 7.97
N GLU A 219 51.00 16.49 7.00
CA GLU A 219 52.28 16.48 6.31
C GLU A 219 52.48 17.74 5.45
N ASP A 220 51.51 18.05 4.61
CA ASP A 220 51.56 19.15 3.65
C ASP A 220 51.69 20.50 4.34
N PHE A 221 50.94 20.73 5.42
CA PHE A 221 50.92 22.00 6.16
C PHE A 221 51.75 21.95 7.44
N ARG A 222 52.74 21.05 7.52
CA ARG A 222 53.72 21.07 8.62
C ARG A 222 54.40 22.44 8.72
N GLY A 223 54.38 23.00 9.94
CA GLY A 223 54.96 24.32 10.25
C GLY A 223 53.96 25.48 10.21
N PHE A 224 52.69 25.23 9.84
CA PHE A 224 51.60 26.19 9.99
C PHE A 224 50.83 25.93 11.30
N ASP A 225 50.28 26.99 11.90
CA ASP A 225 49.26 26.85 12.96
C ASP A 225 47.87 26.70 12.31
N TYR A 226 47.12 25.68 12.72
CA TYR A 226 45.84 25.33 12.12
C TYR A 226 44.83 24.77 13.12
N LEU A 227 43.56 24.84 12.74
CA LEU A 227 42.42 24.19 13.38
C LEU A 227 41.78 23.19 12.42
N ILE A 228 41.37 22.05 12.95
CA ILE A 228 40.71 20.99 12.19
C ILE A 228 39.28 20.84 12.72
N ALA A 229 38.33 21.36 11.95
CA ALA A 229 36.92 21.31 12.28
C ALA A 229 36.24 20.08 11.69
N GLY A 230 35.18 19.63 12.35
CA GLY A 230 34.31 18.57 11.87
C GLY A 230 34.01 17.52 12.93
N ASN A 231 32.77 17.01 12.91
CA ASN A 231 32.30 16.03 13.86
C ASN A 231 33.13 14.74 13.84
N GLN A 232 33.50 14.24 15.03
CA GLN A 232 34.30 13.04 15.25
C GLN A 232 33.51 12.05 16.13
N PRO A 233 32.89 11.02 15.54
CA PRO A 233 32.22 9.97 16.31
C PRO A 233 33.18 9.16 17.19
N VAL A 234 34.46 9.09 16.78
CA VAL A 234 35.56 8.49 17.51
C VAL A 234 36.57 9.59 17.82
N PRO A 235 36.95 9.80 19.10
CA PRO A 235 37.93 10.81 19.46
C PRO A 235 39.25 10.69 18.68
N VAL A 236 39.89 11.83 18.42
CA VAL A 236 41.18 11.94 17.74
C VAL A 236 42.19 12.53 18.71
N GLU A 237 43.34 11.89 18.88
CA GLU A 237 44.42 12.37 19.76
C GLU A 237 45.21 13.52 19.10
N ASP A 238 44.54 14.63 18.81
CA ASP A 238 45.14 15.88 18.35
C ASP A 238 44.34 17.06 18.90
N GLU A 239 44.96 17.88 19.76
CA GLU A 239 44.32 19.03 20.42
C GLU A 239 43.83 20.10 19.43
N ARG A 240 44.29 20.06 18.17
CA ARG A 240 43.85 20.98 17.10
C ARG A 240 42.55 20.53 16.43
N VAL A 241 42.06 19.32 16.73
CA VAL A 241 40.79 18.80 16.22
C VAL A 241 39.67 19.24 17.16
N THR A 242 38.75 20.06 16.66
CA THR A 242 37.72 20.69 17.50
C THR A 242 36.56 19.75 17.86
N GLY A 243 36.33 18.72 17.04
CA GLY A 243 35.18 17.83 17.20
C GLY A 243 33.87 18.45 16.70
N PHE A 244 32.75 18.05 17.31
CA PHE A 244 31.43 18.63 17.06
C PHE A 244 31.37 20.06 17.63
N LEU A 245 30.84 20.99 16.84
CA LEU A 245 30.67 22.39 17.21
C LEU A 245 29.21 22.79 16.98
N GLU A 246 28.68 23.56 17.91
CA GLU A 246 27.39 24.21 17.73
C GLU A 246 27.48 25.33 16.68
N ARG A 247 26.32 25.82 16.20
CA ARG A 247 26.26 26.80 15.11
C ARG A 247 27.07 28.08 15.40
N ASP A 248 26.98 28.60 16.62
CA ASP A 248 27.67 29.83 17.02
C ASP A 248 29.20 29.65 17.09
N GLU A 249 29.67 28.50 17.58
CA GLU A 249 31.10 28.16 17.64
C GLU A 249 31.67 27.96 16.23
N LEU A 250 30.91 27.31 15.34
CA LEU A 250 31.28 27.14 13.94
C LEU A 250 31.36 28.49 13.21
N ASN A 251 30.38 29.37 13.44
CA ASN A 251 30.37 30.75 12.95
C ASN A 251 31.58 31.55 13.44
N GLU A 252 32.01 31.33 14.69
CA GLU A 252 33.23 31.93 15.24
C GLU A 252 34.48 31.47 14.48
N LEU A 253 34.59 30.17 14.13
CA LEU A 253 35.69 29.68 13.29
C LEU A 253 35.75 30.41 11.95
N TYR A 254 34.61 30.58 11.27
CA TYR A 254 34.55 31.24 9.96
C TYR A 254 34.88 32.73 10.04
N THR A 255 34.49 33.42 11.11
CA THR A 255 34.71 34.87 11.24
C THR A 255 36.11 35.21 11.74
N LYS A 256 36.74 34.33 12.54
CA LYS A 256 38.02 34.63 13.21
C LYS A 256 39.23 33.98 12.57
N SER A 257 39.11 32.80 11.95
CA SER A 257 40.25 32.13 11.30
C SER A 257 40.78 32.94 10.12
N LYS A 258 42.08 32.88 9.84
CA LYS A 258 42.68 33.76 8.82
C LYS A 258 42.36 33.35 7.39
N VAL A 259 42.31 32.04 7.16
CA VAL A 259 42.17 31.45 5.83
C VAL A 259 41.68 30.04 5.97
N MET A 260 40.88 29.58 5.01
CA MET A 260 40.52 28.17 4.89
C MET A 260 41.26 27.52 3.73
N TYR A 261 41.71 26.29 3.93
CA TYR A 261 42.19 25.43 2.85
C TYR A 261 41.16 24.34 2.54
N TYR A 262 40.66 24.33 1.30
CA TYR A 262 39.75 23.31 0.80
C TYR A 262 40.49 22.33 -0.12
N HIS A 263 40.70 21.12 0.40
CA HIS A 263 41.57 20.12 -0.20
C HIS A 263 40.94 19.34 -1.36
N SER A 264 39.62 19.34 -1.49
CA SER A 264 38.94 18.45 -2.44
C SER A 264 39.36 18.75 -3.87
N THR A 265 39.65 17.71 -4.64
CA THR A 265 39.88 17.76 -6.09
C THR A 265 38.74 17.08 -6.85
N ASP A 266 37.62 16.79 -6.18
CA ASP A 266 36.46 16.21 -6.81
C ASP A 266 35.76 17.25 -7.69
N THR A 267 35.60 16.92 -8.97
CA THR A 267 34.98 17.80 -9.98
C THR A 267 33.45 17.87 -9.84
N ARG A 268 32.82 16.96 -9.09
CA ARG A 268 31.36 16.75 -9.06
C ARG A 268 30.76 16.71 -7.65
N HIS A 269 31.57 16.88 -6.62
CA HIS A 269 31.14 16.90 -5.22
C HIS A 269 31.68 18.13 -4.49
N LEU A 270 30.83 18.76 -3.68
CA LEU A 270 31.17 19.96 -2.92
C LEU A 270 30.56 19.89 -1.52
N HIS A 271 31.40 20.18 -0.52
CA HIS A 271 30.95 20.39 0.86
C HIS A 271 30.51 21.84 1.07
N TYR A 272 29.57 22.10 1.97
CA TYR A 272 29.10 23.48 2.23
C TYR A 272 30.08 24.36 3.00
N HIS A 273 30.93 23.80 3.85
CA HIS A 273 31.90 24.54 4.68
C HIS A 273 32.74 25.59 3.92
N PRO A 274 33.33 25.32 2.72
CA PRO A 274 33.99 26.38 1.95
C PRO A 274 33.04 27.50 1.51
N LEU A 275 31.78 27.21 1.21
CA LEU A 275 30.80 28.24 0.83
C LEU A 275 30.42 29.09 2.05
N GLU A 276 30.25 28.49 3.22
CA GLU A 276 29.98 29.21 4.47
C GLU A 276 31.15 30.13 4.85
N ALA A 277 32.38 29.65 4.70
CA ALA A 277 33.59 30.46 4.83
C ALA A 277 33.60 31.66 3.85
N MET A 278 33.27 31.41 2.59
CA MET A 278 33.16 32.47 1.58
C MET A 278 32.09 33.50 1.95
N ILE A 279 30.92 33.06 2.45
CA ILE A 279 29.84 33.95 2.92
C ILE A 279 30.35 34.84 4.05
N ALA A 280 31.05 34.27 5.03
CA ALA A 280 31.62 35.04 6.15
C ALA A 280 32.61 36.12 5.68
N GLY A 281 33.14 36.00 4.46
CA GLY A 281 34.18 36.89 3.91
C GLY A 281 35.59 36.35 4.14
N MET A 282 35.74 35.10 4.59
CA MET A 282 37.05 34.48 4.78
C MET A 282 37.69 34.13 3.44
N PRO A 283 39.00 34.37 3.25
CA PRO A 283 39.73 33.86 2.09
C PRO A 283 39.77 32.33 2.09
N VAL A 284 39.35 31.72 0.99
CA VAL A 284 39.37 30.28 0.76
C VAL A 284 40.37 29.95 -0.35
N VAL A 285 41.38 29.16 0.01
CA VAL A 285 42.37 28.61 -0.91
C VAL A 285 41.94 27.18 -1.25
N TYR A 286 41.81 26.88 -2.55
CA TYR A 286 41.28 25.58 -3.00
C TYR A 286 42.03 25.05 -4.22
N MET A 287 41.93 23.74 -4.44
CA MET A 287 42.67 23.05 -5.49
C MET A 287 42.02 23.18 -6.88
N GLU A 288 42.85 23.29 -7.92
CA GLU A 288 42.45 23.16 -9.31
C GLU A 288 41.90 21.75 -9.58
N GLY A 289 40.90 21.65 -10.47
CA GLY A 289 40.17 20.41 -10.71
C GLY A 289 39.02 20.13 -9.72
N SER A 290 38.88 20.91 -8.65
CA SER A 290 37.70 20.84 -7.78
C SER A 290 36.43 21.41 -8.43
N LEU A 291 35.27 21.06 -7.89
CA LEU A 291 34.00 21.68 -8.28
C LEU A 291 34.00 23.20 -8.01
N LEU A 292 34.68 23.71 -6.97
CA LEU A 292 34.87 25.16 -6.78
C LEU A 292 35.65 25.80 -7.93
N SER A 293 36.68 25.12 -8.42
CA SER A 293 37.42 25.58 -9.60
C SER A 293 36.55 25.62 -10.85
N PHE A 294 35.66 24.64 -11.02
CA PHE A 294 34.71 24.61 -12.13
C PHE A 294 33.68 25.74 -12.02
N LEU A 295 33.12 25.95 -10.81
CA LEU A 295 32.11 26.98 -10.56
C LEU A 295 32.68 28.40 -10.63
N GLY A 296 33.93 28.63 -10.22
CA GLY A 296 34.57 29.94 -10.27
C GLY A 296 34.97 30.41 -11.68
N GLY A 297 34.99 29.53 -12.68
CA GLY A 297 35.33 29.89 -14.06
C GLY A 297 36.83 30.18 -14.29
N GLU A 298 37.13 31.08 -15.22
CA GLU A 298 38.52 31.36 -15.59
C GLU A 298 39.31 32.02 -14.44
N ARG A 299 40.53 31.52 -14.26
CA ARG A 299 41.60 31.95 -13.34
C ARG A 299 41.15 32.75 -12.10
N GLN A 300 40.81 32.02 -11.04
CA GLN A 300 40.50 32.56 -9.72
C GLN A 300 41.77 32.67 -8.85
N THR A 301 41.90 33.74 -8.07
CA THR A 301 43.05 34.08 -7.24
C THR A 301 43.31 33.03 -6.16
N GLY A 302 42.26 32.47 -5.56
CA GLY A 302 42.33 31.43 -4.51
C GLY A 302 42.65 30.03 -5.03
N ARG A 303 42.51 29.79 -6.34
CA ARG A 303 42.73 28.49 -6.97
C ARG A 303 44.21 28.12 -7.03
N CYS A 304 44.57 26.89 -6.67
CA CYS A 304 45.95 26.42 -6.64
C CYS A 304 46.16 25.19 -7.51
N LYS A 305 47.21 25.20 -8.33
CA LYS A 305 47.56 24.06 -9.21
C LYS A 305 48.05 22.85 -8.42
N ASP A 306 48.77 23.13 -7.34
CA ASP A 306 49.38 22.12 -6.48
C ASP A 306 49.46 22.62 -5.02
N VAL A 307 49.82 21.71 -4.12
CA VAL A 307 49.98 21.99 -2.69
C VAL A 307 51.06 23.04 -2.42
N LYS A 308 52.11 23.12 -3.25
CA LYS A 308 53.18 24.12 -3.07
C LYS A 308 52.65 25.54 -3.29
N GLU A 309 51.79 25.72 -4.30
CA GLU A 309 51.08 26.97 -4.52
C GLU A 309 50.11 27.29 -3.37
N ALA A 310 49.35 26.30 -2.90
CA ALA A 310 48.44 26.47 -1.77
C ALA A 310 49.18 26.96 -0.51
N LYS A 311 50.28 26.30 -0.13
CA LYS A 311 51.12 26.70 1.01
C LYS A 311 51.63 28.13 0.89
N ARG A 312 52.10 28.52 -0.30
CA ARG A 312 52.59 29.88 -0.56
C ARG A 312 51.47 30.93 -0.42
N LYS A 313 50.27 30.65 -0.92
CA LYS A 313 49.12 31.58 -0.76
C LYS A 313 48.67 31.67 0.69
N VAL A 314 48.53 30.53 1.38
CA VAL A 314 48.21 30.48 2.81
C VAL A 314 49.24 31.28 3.62
N GLN A 315 50.53 31.12 3.35
CA GLN A 315 51.59 31.88 4.03
C GLN A 315 51.47 33.39 3.79
N ARG A 316 51.21 33.82 2.55
CA ARG A 316 50.99 35.24 2.23
C ARG A 316 49.77 35.80 2.96
N ILE A 317 48.67 35.04 3.03
CA ILE A 317 47.46 35.45 3.75
C ILE A 317 47.72 35.58 5.26
N LEU A 318 48.42 34.62 5.87
CA LEU A 318 48.86 34.69 7.27
C LEU A 318 49.82 35.87 7.55
N GLN A 319 50.52 36.35 6.52
CA GLN A 319 51.36 37.55 6.57
C GLN A 319 50.61 38.84 6.25
N ASN A 320 49.26 38.81 6.17
CA ASN A 320 48.38 39.95 5.88
C ASN A 320 48.58 40.58 4.49
N ASP A 321 48.86 39.78 3.47
CA ASP A 321 48.89 40.25 2.08
C ASP A 321 47.48 40.69 1.62
N THR A 322 47.18 41.98 1.76
CA THR A 322 45.86 42.56 1.53
C THR A 322 45.41 42.44 0.08
N GLU A 323 46.32 42.65 -0.89
CA GLU A 323 46.00 42.54 -2.33
C GLU A 323 45.56 41.11 -2.68
N LEU A 324 46.28 40.10 -2.16
CA LEU A 324 45.90 38.70 -2.36
C LEU A 324 44.55 38.38 -1.70
N ILE A 325 44.35 38.83 -0.46
CA ILE A 325 43.12 38.60 0.32
C ILE A 325 41.90 39.19 -0.41
N GLU A 326 41.97 40.45 -0.81
CA GLU A 326 40.90 41.15 -1.51
C GLU A 326 40.60 40.52 -2.87
N GLY A 327 41.65 40.11 -3.60
CA GLY A 327 41.50 39.37 -4.86
C GLY A 327 40.74 38.05 -4.67
N ILE A 328 41.10 37.27 -3.65
CA ILE A 328 40.40 36.01 -3.31
C ILE A 328 38.93 36.28 -2.95
N ILE A 329 38.66 37.23 -2.05
CA ILE A 329 37.30 37.54 -1.60
C ILE A 329 36.44 38.04 -2.76
N SER A 330 37.00 38.85 -3.66
CA SER A 330 36.29 39.34 -4.85
C SER A 330 35.89 38.19 -5.77
N ASP A 331 36.81 37.27 -6.05
CA ASP A 331 36.60 36.12 -6.93
C ASP A 331 35.53 35.16 -6.37
N GLN A 332 35.50 34.95 -5.06
CA GLN A 332 34.52 34.09 -4.38
C GLN A 332 33.06 34.51 -4.62
N LYS A 333 32.80 35.79 -4.89
CA LYS A 333 31.43 36.28 -5.19
C LYS A 333 30.82 35.60 -6.41
N VAL A 334 31.64 35.25 -7.42
CA VAL A 334 31.20 34.53 -8.62
C VAL A 334 30.72 33.12 -8.28
N ILE A 335 31.37 32.48 -7.32
CA ILE A 335 30.96 31.16 -6.83
C ILE A 335 29.66 31.30 -6.02
N LEU A 336 29.61 32.23 -5.07
CA LEU A 336 28.46 32.43 -4.19
C LEU A 336 27.18 32.83 -4.93
N ASP A 337 27.28 33.61 -6.01
CA ASP A 337 26.13 33.98 -6.83
C ASP A 337 25.34 32.75 -7.30
N LYS A 338 26.03 31.66 -7.65
CA LYS A 338 25.43 30.40 -8.10
C LYS A 338 24.65 29.65 -7.02
N PHE A 339 24.86 29.99 -5.75
CA PHE A 339 24.13 29.44 -4.60
C PHE A 339 23.11 30.43 -4.04
N SER A 340 23.02 31.63 -4.61
CA SER A 340 22.06 32.64 -4.18
C SER A 340 20.63 32.20 -4.48
N TYR A 341 19.69 32.65 -3.63
CA TYR A 341 18.27 32.37 -3.82
C TYR A 341 17.76 32.84 -5.19
N THR A 342 18.17 34.04 -5.61
CA THR A 342 17.76 34.65 -6.89
C THR A 342 18.21 33.82 -8.08
N TYR A 343 19.50 33.44 -8.13
CA TYR A 343 20.05 32.62 -9.21
C TYR A 343 19.32 31.28 -9.31
N ASN A 344 19.13 30.62 -8.17
CA ASN A 344 18.45 29.33 -8.09
C ASN A 344 16.99 29.43 -8.51
N LYS A 345 16.26 30.45 -8.05
CA LYS A 345 14.86 30.67 -8.42
C LYS A 345 14.70 30.83 -9.93
N ILE A 346 15.52 31.66 -10.56
CA ILE A 346 15.48 31.87 -12.02
C ILE A 346 15.69 30.54 -12.76
N LEU A 347 16.67 29.74 -12.35
CA LEU A 347 16.94 28.47 -13.03
C LEU A 347 15.87 27.40 -12.78
N TRP A 348 15.27 27.36 -11.58
CA TRP A 348 14.12 26.50 -11.34
C TRP A 348 12.90 26.95 -12.18
N GLU A 349 12.66 28.25 -12.30
CA GLU A 349 11.60 28.79 -13.17
C GLU A 349 11.81 28.42 -14.63
N GLN A 350 13.07 28.44 -15.11
CA GLN A 350 13.42 28.14 -16.50
C GLN A 350 13.44 26.64 -16.81
N ASN A 351 13.92 25.81 -15.90
CA ASN A 351 14.22 24.40 -16.19
C ASN A 351 13.20 23.43 -15.59
N PHE A 352 12.62 23.75 -14.43
CA PHE A 352 11.69 22.88 -13.71
C PHE A 352 10.22 23.18 -14.06
N LEU A 353 9.82 24.45 -14.07
CA LEU A 353 8.42 24.82 -14.31
C LEU A 353 7.85 24.41 -15.67
N PRO A 354 8.58 24.50 -16.80
CA PRO A 354 8.03 24.09 -18.10
C PRO A 354 7.64 22.61 -18.13
N ILE A 355 8.48 21.75 -17.54
CA ILE A 355 8.25 20.31 -17.48
C ILE A 355 6.93 20.01 -16.75
N ILE A 356 6.73 20.58 -15.57
CA ILE A 356 5.55 20.31 -14.75
C ILE A 356 4.27 20.99 -15.25
N LYS A 357 4.38 22.07 -16.05
CA LYS A 357 3.24 22.74 -16.68
C LYS A 357 2.77 22.05 -17.96
N ASP A 358 3.70 21.53 -18.75
CA ASP A 358 3.38 20.75 -19.96
C ASP A 358 2.84 19.35 -19.63
N SER A 359 2.95 18.96 -18.36
CA SER A 359 2.44 17.72 -17.80
C SER A 359 0.93 17.73 -17.61
N ASN A 360 0.17 17.99 -18.68
CA ASN A 360 -1.26 17.69 -18.76
C ASN A 360 -1.46 16.17 -18.80
N PHE A 361 -1.12 15.48 -17.71
CA PHE A 361 -1.51 14.08 -17.52
C PHE A 361 -2.99 14.05 -17.10
N SER A 362 -3.85 14.38 -18.06
CA SER A 362 -5.25 13.97 -18.07
C SER A 362 -5.28 12.49 -18.43
N ILE A 363 -4.93 11.64 -17.47
CA ILE A 363 -5.36 10.24 -17.55
C ILE A 363 -6.86 10.35 -17.25
N GLU A 364 -7.72 10.23 -18.27
CA GLU A 364 -9.10 9.86 -18.01
C GLU A 364 -9.01 8.60 -17.14
N GLU A 365 -9.37 8.73 -15.86
CA GLU A 365 -9.36 7.59 -14.96
C GLU A 365 -10.50 6.68 -15.43
N HIS A 366 -10.13 5.70 -16.23
CA HIS A 366 -10.89 4.49 -16.44
C HIS A 366 -10.35 3.46 -15.45
N ARG A 367 -11.25 2.80 -14.74
CA ARG A 367 -10.93 1.68 -13.86
C ARG A 367 -11.87 0.54 -14.22
N GLU A 368 -11.32 -0.66 -14.37
CA GLU A 368 -12.12 -1.87 -14.56
C GLU A 368 -11.88 -2.86 -13.42
N VAL A 369 -12.95 -3.25 -12.72
CA VAL A 369 -12.91 -4.24 -11.63
C VAL A 369 -13.56 -5.53 -12.13
N ALA A 370 -12.79 -6.62 -12.14
CA ALA A 370 -13.33 -7.96 -12.45
C ALA A 370 -13.79 -8.64 -11.16
N VAL A 371 -15.09 -8.89 -11.04
CA VAL A 371 -15.71 -9.56 -9.89
C VAL A 371 -16.00 -11.01 -10.26
N PHE A 372 -15.50 -11.96 -9.49
CA PHE A 372 -15.63 -13.40 -9.74
C PHE A 372 -16.65 -14.01 -8.80
N MET A 373 -17.73 -14.54 -9.38
CA MET A 373 -18.73 -15.31 -8.66
C MET A 373 -18.13 -16.63 -8.15
N PRO A 374 -18.55 -17.15 -6.99
CA PRO A 374 -18.10 -18.46 -6.52
C PRO A 374 -18.39 -19.57 -7.55
N HIS A 375 -17.46 -20.50 -7.77
CA HIS A 375 -17.69 -21.65 -8.66
C HIS A 375 -18.64 -22.67 -8.00
N GLU A 376 -18.42 -23.05 -6.75
CA GLU A 376 -19.34 -23.91 -6.00
C GLU A 376 -20.55 -23.15 -5.43
N LEU A 377 -21.28 -22.40 -6.26
CA LEU A 377 -22.45 -21.65 -5.80
C LEU A 377 -23.73 -22.48 -5.96
N GLU A 378 -24.44 -22.67 -4.84
CA GLU A 378 -25.78 -23.25 -4.89
C GLU A 378 -26.74 -22.32 -5.65
N LYS A 379 -27.59 -22.91 -6.50
CA LYS A 379 -28.56 -22.16 -7.31
C LYS A 379 -29.46 -21.24 -6.47
N GLY A 380 -29.79 -21.63 -5.24
CA GLY A 380 -30.58 -20.83 -4.32
C GLY A 380 -29.90 -19.53 -3.84
N HIS A 381 -28.58 -19.42 -3.95
CA HIS A 381 -27.81 -18.28 -3.42
C HIS A 381 -27.24 -17.35 -4.48
N ILE A 382 -27.36 -17.68 -5.77
CA ILE A 382 -26.90 -16.84 -6.90
C ILE A 382 -27.36 -15.39 -6.73
N VAL A 383 -28.66 -15.19 -6.46
CA VAL A 383 -29.27 -13.86 -6.38
C VAL A 383 -28.64 -12.99 -5.29
N ASN A 384 -28.26 -13.55 -4.15
CA ASN A 384 -27.64 -12.76 -3.08
C ASN A 384 -26.28 -12.17 -3.51
N TYR A 385 -25.47 -12.97 -4.22
CA TYR A 385 -24.20 -12.49 -4.76
C TYR A 385 -24.39 -11.53 -5.94
N LEU A 386 -25.45 -11.69 -6.72
CA LEU A 386 -25.83 -10.72 -7.76
C LEU A 386 -26.21 -9.38 -7.15
N ASP A 387 -27.05 -9.36 -6.12
CA ASP A 387 -27.47 -8.14 -5.44
C ASP A 387 -26.25 -7.45 -4.78
N LEU A 388 -25.33 -8.23 -4.20
CA LEU A 388 -24.06 -7.71 -3.71
C LEU A 388 -23.24 -7.07 -4.85
N ALA A 389 -23.09 -7.75 -5.98
CA ALA A 389 -22.36 -7.21 -7.14
C ALA A 389 -23.01 -5.93 -7.69
N LYS A 390 -24.34 -5.86 -7.73
CA LYS A 390 -25.09 -4.65 -8.11
C LYS A 390 -24.80 -3.49 -7.16
N SER A 391 -24.89 -3.72 -5.85
CA SER A 391 -24.57 -2.69 -4.84
C SER A 391 -23.12 -2.20 -4.97
N LEU A 392 -22.17 -3.13 -5.16
CA LEU A 392 -20.77 -2.78 -5.41
C LEU A 392 -20.60 -1.94 -6.69
N ASN A 393 -21.33 -2.25 -7.76
CA ASN A 393 -21.29 -1.49 -9.01
C ASN A 393 -21.89 -0.09 -8.88
N VAL A 394 -23.02 0.06 -8.17
CA VAL A 394 -23.63 1.36 -7.88
C VAL A 394 -22.64 2.25 -7.14
N GLY A 395 -22.04 1.75 -6.05
CA GLY A 395 -21.03 2.49 -5.30
C GLY A 395 -19.80 2.86 -6.15
N LEU A 396 -19.36 1.97 -7.05
CA LEU A 396 -18.25 2.23 -7.97
C LEU A 396 -18.58 3.37 -8.95
N LYS A 397 -19.78 3.35 -9.55
CA LYS A 397 -20.26 4.37 -10.50
C LYS A 397 -20.48 5.73 -9.85
N MET A 398 -20.84 5.77 -8.57
CA MET A 398 -20.96 7.02 -7.80
C MET A 398 -19.62 7.76 -7.61
N ILE A 399 -18.48 7.09 -7.80
CA ILE A 399 -17.18 7.75 -7.80
C ILE A 399 -16.91 8.39 -9.16
N ASN A 400 -17.09 7.60 -10.21
CA ASN A 400 -16.84 8.01 -11.58
C ASN A 400 -17.66 7.12 -12.52
N GLU A 401 -18.52 7.73 -13.33
CA GLU A 401 -19.40 7.02 -14.27
C GLU A 401 -18.61 6.19 -15.30
N ASN A 402 -17.34 6.52 -15.56
CA ASN A 402 -16.46 5.79 -16.46
C ASN A 402 -15.82 4.53 -15.83
N TYR A 403 -15.94 4.32 -14.52
CA TYR A 403 -15.46 3.10 -13.87
C TYR A 403 -16.39 1.94 -14.17
N ASN A 404 -15.85 0.79 -14.55
CA ASN A 404 -16.63 -0.36 -14.99
C ASN A 404 -16.42 -1.56 -14.09
N MET A 405 -17.50 -2.33 -13.92
CA MET A 405 -17.46 -3.66 -13.34
C MET A 405 -17.72 -4.72 -14.41
N VAL A 406 -16.93 -5.78 -14.36
CA VAL A 406 -17.16 -6.99 -15.14
C VAL A 406 -17.52 -8.10 -14.17
N LEU A 407 -18.73 -8.63 -14.26
CA LEU A 407 -19.16 -9.79 -13.49
C LEU A 407 -18.77 -11.07 -14.23
N ASN A 408 -18.07 -11.95 -13.54
CA ASN A 408 -17.50 -13.16 -14.13
C ASN A 408 -18.18 -14.38 -13.53
N ILE A 409 -18.80 -15.18 -14.39
CA ILE A 409 -19.57 -16.38 -14.05
C ILE A 409 -18.76 -17.62 -14.44
N TYR A 410 -18.73 -18.63 -13.58
CA TYR A 410 -17.96 -19.82 -13.86
C TYR A 410 -18.58 -20.61 -15.03
N LYS A 411 -17.72 -21.10 -15.93
CA LYS A 411 -18.11 -21.71 -17.20
C LYS A 411 -19.02 -22.94 -17.00
N ASN A 412 -20.07 -23.04 -17.81
CA ASN A 412 -21.00 -24.18 -17.88
C ASN A 412 -21.81 -24.51 -16.60
N GLU A 413 -21.65 -23.78 -15.50
CA GLU A 413 -22.44 -24.02 -14.27
C GLU A 413 -23.81 -23.37 -14.33
N PHE A 414 -23.90 -22.22 -15.01
CA PHE A 414 -25.10 -21.43 -15.12
C PHE A 414 -25.39 -21.24 -16.60
N THR A 415 -26.31 -22.04 -17.15
CA THR A 415 -26.88 -21.74 -18.47
C THR A 415 -27.44 -20.31 -18.40
N PHE A 416 -27.03 -19.44 -19.33
CA PHE A 416 -27.40 -18.02 -19.46
C PHE A 416 -28.93 -17.72 -19.54
N SER A 417 -29.77 -18.72 -19.28
CA SER A 417 -31.22 -18.69 -19.35
C SER A 417 -31.82 -18.38 -17.98
N ASP A 418 -32.50 -17.23 -17.92
CA ASP A 418 -33.41 -16.72 -16.88
C ASP A 418 -32.80 -16.03 -15.65
N ASP A 419 -31.82 -16.61 -14.94
CA ASP A 419 -31.35 -16.05 -13.65
C ASP A 419 -30.55 -14.73 -13.76
N TYR A 420 -30.00 -14.42 -14.94
CA TYR A 420 -29.12 -13.26 -15.17
C TYR A 420 -29.74 -12.19 -16.08
N LEU A 421 -31.01 -12.34 -16.49
CA LEU A 421 -31.68 -11.43 -17.42
C LEU A 421 -31.80 -9.99 -16.89
N GLU A 422 -31.75 -9.80 -15.57
CA GLU A 422 -31.89 -8.48 -14.93
C GLU A 422 -30.57 -7.67 -14.92
N ILE A 423 -29.41 -8.32 -15.02
CA ILE A 423 -28.08 -7.68 -14.87
C ILE A 423 -27.68 -6.76 -16.04
N PRO A 424 -28.01 -7.06 -17.32
CA PRO A 424 -27.69 -6.16 -18.44
C PRO A 424 -28.27 -4.74 -18.28
N ASN A 425 -29.32 -4.57 -17.48
CA ASN A 425 -29.90 -3.25 -17.19
C ASN A 425 -29.07 -2.43 -16.19
N ASP A 426 -28.15 -3.05 -15.45
CA ASP A 426 -27.33 -2.40 -14.40
C ASP A 426 -25.99 -1.87 -14.93
N ASN A 427 -25.79 -1.82 -16.26
CA ASN A 427 -24.52 -1.47 -16.91
C ASN A 427 -23.33 -2.36 -16.47
N ILE A 428 -23.60 -3.59 -16.05
CA ILE A 428 -22.59 -4.58 -15.69
C ILE A 428 -22.37 -5.50 -16.89
N SER A 429 -21.12 -5.58 -17.35
CA SER A 429 -20.77 -6.56 -18.40
C SER A 429 -20.56 -7.93 -17.78
N ILE A 430 -21.00 -8.99 -18.48
CA ILE A 430 -20.88 -10.37 -18.02
C ILE A 430 -19.87 -11.11 -18.90
N ARG A 431 -18.95 -11.86 -18.28
CA ARG A 431 -18.04 -12.78 -18.96
C ARG A 431 -18.06 -14.14 -18.29
N GLU A 432 -17.76 -15.19 -19.05
CA GLU A 432 -17.48 -16.50 -18.48
C GLU A 432 -16.01 -16.60 -18.06
N TYR A 433 -15.74 -17.35 -16.99
CA TYR A 433 -14.38 -17.64 -16.56
C TYR A 433 -14.21 -19.11 -16.17
N ASP A 434 -12.95 -19.53 -16.16
CA ASP A 434 -12.48 -20.80 -15.60
C ASP A 434 -11.20 -20.55 -14.80
N PHE A 435 -10.77 -21.50 -13.98
CA PHE A 435 -9.49 -21.45 -13.29
C PHE A 435 -8.44 -22.27 -14.04
N LYS A 436 -7.36 -21.60 -14.44
CA LYS A 436 -6.18 -22.28 -14.96
C LYS A 436 -5.16 -22.49 -13.85
N VAL A 437 -4.85 -23.75 -13.55
CA VAL A 437 -3.71 -24.10 -12.69
C VAL A 437 -2.41 -23.86 -13.45
N VAL A 438 -1.51 -23.07 -12.86
CA VAL A 438 -0.20 -22.73 -13.40
C VAL A 438 0.90 -23.10 -12.41
N SER A 439 2.07 -23.49 -12.92
CA SER A 439 3.23 -23.77 -12.07
C SER A 439 3.85 -22.49 -11.54
N ALA A 440 4.57 -22.58 -10.43
CA ALA A 440 5.37 -21.47 -9.89
C ALA A 440 6.33 -20.88 -10.93
N SER A 441 6.95 -21.72 -11.76
CA SER A 441 7.84 -21.26 -12.83
C SER A 441 7.09 -20.46 -13.90
N ASN A 442 5.90 -20.90 -14.32
CA ASN A 442 5.10 -20.13 -15.27
C ASN A 442 4.61 -18.81 -14.67
N THR A 443 4.20 -18.81 -13.40
CA THR A 443 3.83 -17.59 -12.67
C THR A 443 5.02 -16.63 -12.57
N SER A 444 6.21 -17.13 -12.23
CA SER A 444 7.44 -16.34 -12.18
C SER A 444 7.73 -15.72 -13.55
N ASN A 445 7.71 -16.51 -14.62
CA ASN A 445 7.94 -16.00 -15.98
C ASN A 445 6.92 -14.92 -16.37
N SER A 446 5.65 -15.08 -16.00
CA SER A 446 4.63 -14.06 -16.24
C SER A 446 4.91 -12.79 -15.43
N LEU A 447 5.32 -12.91 -14.17
CA LEU A 447 5.72 -11.77 -13.34
C LEU A 447 6.94 -11.06 -13.91
N ASP A 448 7.94 -11.80 -14.39
CA ASP A 448 9.14 -11.27 -15.04
C ASP A 448 8.79 -10.47 -16.30
N LEU A 449 7.87 -10.98 -17.14
CA LEU A 449 7.35 -10.26 -18.30
C LEU A 449 6.54 -9.01 -17.92
N MET A 450 5.98 -8.98 -16.71
CA MET A 450 5.32 -7.82 -16.13
C MET A 450 6.27 -6.92 -15.33
N PHE A 451 7.55 -7.28 -15.25
CA PHE A 451 8.57 -6.63 -14.42
C PHE A 451 8.14 -6.53 -12.96
N LYS A 452 7.53 -7.57 -12.41
CA LYS A 452 7.19 -7.68 -10.99
C LYS A 452 8.08 -8.71 -10.33
N ASP A 453 8.66 -8.36 -9.20
CA ASP A 453 9.38 -9.32 -8.34
C ASP A 453 8.47 -9.70 -7.16
N LYS A 454 7.99 -10.95 -7.14
CA LYS A 454 7.11 -11.47 -6.11
C LYS A 454 7.59 -12.84 -5.67
N SER A 455 7.78 -13.01 -4.35
CA SER A 455 8.11 -14.32 -3.78
C SER A 455 6.96 -15.30 -3.97
N LEU A 456 7.25 -16.44 -4.60
CA LEU A 456 6.31 -17.54 -4.80
C LEU A 456 6.63 -18.67 -3.80
N TRP A 457 5.68 -18.96 -2.92
CA TRP A 457 5.82 -19.93 -1.82
C TRP A 457 5.24 -21.32 -2.12
N PHE A 458 4.50 -21.45 -3.22
CA PHE A 458 3.80 -22.68 -3.59
C PHE A 458 4.25 -23.17 -4.96
N SER A 459 4.13 -24.47 -5.22
CA SER A 459 4.50 -25.06 -6.53
C SER A 459 3.47 -24.81 -7.62
N LYS A 460 2.23 -24.52 -7.24
CA LYS A 460 1.09 -24.29 -8.12
C LYS A 460 0.30 -23.08 -7.65
N TYR A 461 -0.24 -22.36 -8.62
CA TYR A 461 -1.13 -21.21 -8.45
C TYR A 461 -2.32 -21.36 -9.38
N ILE A 462 -3.36 -20.55 -9.16
CA ILE A 462 -4.49 -20.41 -10.09
C ILE A 462 -4.58 -18.99 -10.62
N MET A 463 -5.08 -18.90 -11.84
CA MET A 463 -5.38 -17.64 -12.51
C MET A 463 -6.76 -17.76 -13.18
N PRO A 464 -7.65 -16.76 -13.03
CA PRO A 464 -8.88 -16.74 -13.79
C PRO A 464 -8.57 -16.55 -15.29
N VAL A 465 -9.27 -17.29 -16.15
CA VAL A 465 -9.10 -17.22 -17.61
C VAL A 465 -10.46 -17.18 -18.32
N ASP A 466 -10.58 -16.29 -19.31
CA ASP A 466 -11.66 -16.28 -20.30
C ASP A 466 -11.16 -16.77 -21.68
N TYR A 467 -9.87 -17.13 -21.78
CA TYR A 467 -9.16 -17.50 -23.00
C TYR A 467 -9.12 -16.40 -24.10
N ALA A 468 -9.55 -15.18 -23.77
CA ALA A 468 -9.47 -14.01 -24.63
C ALA A 468 -8.42 -13.03 -24.11
N LYS A 469 -8.67 -12.41 -22.95
CA LYS A 469 -7.75 -11.46 -22.30
C LYS A 469 -7.27 -11.95 -20.93
N ASN A 470 -7.81 -13.06 -20.44
CA ASN A 470 -7.53 -13.66 -19.13
C ASN A 470 -7.62 -12.64 -17.98
N PHE A 471 -8.55 -11.68 -18.11
CA PHE A 471 -8.82 -10.63 -17.12
C PHE A 471 -7.60 -9.76 -16.75
N VAL A 472 -6.55 -9.73 -17.58
CA VAL A 472 -5.42 -8.83 -17.37
C VAL A 472 -5.73 -7.40 -17.82
N ASP A 473 -6.85 -7.20 -18.51
CA ASP A 473 -7.43 -5.91 -18.87
C ASP A 473 -8.11 -5.20 -17.70
N ALA A 474 -8.49 -5.92 -16.65
CA ALA A 474 -8.97 -5.31 -15.40
C ALA A 474 -7.81 -4.74 -14.56
N ASP A 475 -8.06 -3.66 -13.81
CA ASP A 475 -7.11 -3.08 -12.86
C ASP A 475 -6.92 -3.94 -11.62
N MET A 476 -7.99 -4.59 -11.18
CA MET A 476 -8.01 -5.49 -10.02
C MET A 476 -9.05 -6.59 -10.14
N TRP A 477 -8.86 -7.62 -9.33
CA TRP A 477 -9.77 -8.76 -9.21
C TRP A 477 -10.47 -8.74 -7.85
N LEU A 478 -11.73 -9.11 -7.78
CA LEU A 478 -12.46 -9.33 -6.53
C LEU A 478 -13.09 -10.71 -6.57
N PHE A 479 -12.65 -11.62 -5.70
CA PHE A 479 -13.28 -12.93 -5.58
C PHE A 479 -14.34 -12.87 -4.48
N LEU A 480 -15.58 -13.20 -4.84
CA LEU A 480 -16.69 -13.25 -3.88
C LEU A 480 -16.64 -14.51 -2.97
N TYR A 481 -15.57 -15.30 -3.07
CA TYR A 481 -15.37 -16.53 -2.33
C TYR A 481 -13.89 -16.75 -1.99
N GLY A 482 -13.63 -17.22 -0.77
CA GLY A 482 -12.27 -17.33 -0.23
C GLY A 482 -11.63 -18.72 -0.33
N GLN A 483 -12.40 -19.80 -0.55
CA GLN A 483 -11.85 -21.15 -0.55
C GLN A 483 -11.48 -21.59 -1.97
N LEU A 484 -10.18 -21.63 -2.23
CA LEU A 484 -9.62 -22.01 -3.53
C LEU A 484 -8.63 -23.16 -3.33
N GLU A 485 -8.56 -24.08 -4.29
CA GLU A 485 -7.67 -25.26 -4.21
C GLU A 485 -6.18 -24.90 -4.22
N HIS A 486 -5.85 -23.73 -4.77
CA HIS A 486 -4.50 -23.22 -4.94
C HIS A 486 -4.44 -21.72 -4.66
N PRO A 487 -3.27 -21.18 -4.32
CA PRO A 487 -3.12 -19.75 -4.14
C PRO A 487 -3.35 -18.99 -5.45
N ILE A 488 -3.93 -17.79 -5.36
CA ILE A 488 -4.12 -16.91 -6.50
C ILE A 488 -2.76 -16.40 -6.96
N ALA A 489 -2.47 -16.53 -8.27
CA ALA A 489 -1.25 -16.01 -8.87
C ALA A 489 -1.20 -14.47 -8.70
N PRO A 490 -0.12 -13.87 -8.17
CA PRO A 490 -0.05 -12.44 -7.86
C PRO A 490 0.19 -11.56 -9.10
N ILE A 491 -0.49 -11.87 -10.21
CA ILE A 491 -0.42 -11.19 -11.50
C ILE A 491 -1.10 -9.81 -11.42
N LYS A 492 -2.26 -9.75 -10.76
CA LYS A 492 -3.03 -8.53 -10.50
C LYS A 492 -3.26 -8.33 -9.00
N PRO A 493 -3.41 -7.07 -8.53
CA PRO A 493 -4.00 -6.81 -7.23
C PRO A 493 -5.36 -7.51 -7.15
N TYR A 494 -5.61 -8.21 -6.06
CA TYR A 494 -6.90 -8.85 -5.85
C TYR A 494 -7.43 -8.61 -4.45
N GLY A 495 -8.75 -8.63 -4.31
CA GLY A 495 -9.44 -8.67 -3.05
C GLY A 495 -10.29 -9.91 -2.89
N LEU A 496 -10.69 -10.15 -1.65
CA LEU A 496 -11.54 -11.28 -1.26
C LEU A 496 -12.74 -10.75 -0.47
N TYR A 497 -13.93 -11.25 -0.76
CA TYR A 497 -15.07 -11.13 0.13
C TYR A 497 -15.10 -12.32 1.09
N ILE A 498 -15.12 -12.03 2.39
CA ILE A 498 -15.10 -13.02 3.46
C ILE A 498 -16.33 -12.83 4.33
N GLU A 499 -17.27 -13.77 4.20
CA GLU A 499 -18.48 -13.79 5.03
C GLU A 499 -18.17 -14.20 6.48
N ASN A 500 -17.40 -15.27 6.67
CA ASN A 500 -16.96 -15.74 7.98
C ASN A 500 -15.72 -16.63 7.86
N ILE A 501 -15.03 -16.84 8.99
CA ILE A 501 -13.92 -17.80 9.11
C ILE A 501 -14.25 -18.92 10.13
N GLY A 502 -15.53 -19.29 10.22
CA GLY A 502 -16.05 -20.23 11.21
C GLY A 502 -15.49 -21.65 11.07
N GLU A 503 -14.93 -22.00 9.91
CA GLU A 503 -14.18 -23.25 9.70
C GLU A 503 -13.08 -23.48 10.75
N ARG A 504 -12.48 -22.40 11.27
CA ARG A 504 -11.42 -22.46 12.29
C ARG A 504 -11.83 -23.16 13.58
N PHE A 505 -13.14 -23.25 13.87
CA PHE A 505 -13.65 -23.95 15.05
C PHE A 505 -13.70 -25.47 14.87
N TYR A 506 -13.64 -25.94 13.63
CA TYR A 506 -13.73 -27.36 13.29
C TYR A 506 -12.41 -27.93 12.78
N ARG A 507 -11.62 -27.11 12.06
CA ARG A 507 -10.34 -27.51 11.47
C ARG A 507 -9.36 -26.33 11.41
N ALA A 508 -8.07 -26.63 11.25
CA ALA A 508 -7.09 -25.61 10.93
C ALA A 508 -7.40 -24.98 9.56
N ILE A 509 -7.31 -23.65 9.48
CA ILE A 509 -7.41 -22.92 8.21
C ILE A 509 -6.26 -23.35 7.31
N SER A 510 -6.55 -23.62 6.04
CA SER A 510 -5.54 -24.16 5.12
C SER A 510 -4.41 -23.15 4.86
N PRO A 511 -3.16 -23.62 4.62
CA PRO A 511 -2.07 -22.72 4.23
C PRO A 511 -2.36 -21.91 2.96
N ILE A 512 -3.17 -22.45 2.05
CA ILE A 512 -3.59 -21.80 0.80
C ILE A 512 -4.51 -20.61 1.11
N GLU A 513 -5.51 -20.81 1.95
CA GLU A 513 -6.44 -19.76 2.37
C GLU A 513 -5.72 -18.65 3.14
N ILE A 514 -4.81 -19.02 4.07
CA ILE A 514 -3.95 -18.04 4.76
C ILE A 514 -3.10 -17.25 3.77
N SER A 515 -2.52 -17.91 2.77
CA SER A 515 -1.74 -17.26 1.72
C SER A 515 -2.59 -16.28 0.92
N ASN A 516 -3.80 -16.67 0.49
CA ASN A 516 -4.70 -15.79 -0.25
C ASN A 516 -5.13 -14.58 0.58
N LEU A 517 -5.50 -14.78 1.85
CA LEU A 517 -5.87 -13.69 2.76
C LEU A 517 -4.70 -12.71 2.99
N LYS A 518 -3.48 -13.21 3.19
CA LYS A 518 -2.31 -12.36 3.44
C LYS A 518 -1.86 -11.57 2.20
N ASN A 519 -1.94 -12.20 1.03
CA ASN A 519 -1.52 -11.62 -0.23
C ASN A 519 -2.60 -10.75 -0.90
N ALA A 520 -3.85 -10.81 -0.44
CA ALA A 520 -4.90 -9.91 -0.88
C ALA A 520 -4.50 -8.44 -0.63
N SER A 521 -4.79 -7.59 -1.62
CA SER A 521 -4.61 -6.15 -1.55
C SER A 521 -5.66 -5.50 -0.66
N PHE A 522 -6.87 -6.07 -0.61
CA PHE A 522 -7.98 -5.64 0.24
C PHE A 522 -8.91 -6.83 0.54
N ILE A 523 -9.69 -6.74 1.62
CA ILE A 523 -10.67 -7.74 2.02
C ILE A 523 -11.97 -7.02 2.35
N PHE A 524 -13.07 -7.51 1.81
CA PHE A 524 -14.42 -7.08 2.16
C PHE A 524 -15.06 -8.08 3.11
N THR A 525 -15.77 -7.57 4.12
CA THR A 525 -16.62 -8.36 5.00
C THR A 525 -17.73 -7.46 5.52
N HIS A 526 -18.90 -7.99 5.82
CA HIS A 526 -19.96 -7.23 6.52
C HIS A 526 -19.87 -7.38 8.04
N SER A 527 -19.06 -8.31 8.55
CA SER A 527 -19.00 -8.58 9.98
C SER A 527 -17.80 -7.91 10.66
N GLN A 528 -18.09 -7.02 11.61
CA GLN A 528 -17.11 -6.43 12.52
C GLN A 528 -16.35 -7.50 13.32
N GLN A 529 -17.02 -8.59 13.69
CA GLN A 529 -16.41 -9.74 14.36
C GLN A 529 -15.43 -10.45 13.42
N VAL A 530 -15.79 -10.69 12.16
CA VAL A 530 -14.89 -11.31 11.18
C VAL A 530 -13.66 -10.44 10.94
N LYS A 531 -13.82 -9.12 10.83
CA LYS A 531 -12.69 -8.17 10.79
C LYS A 531 -11.73 -8.38 11.98
N LYS A 532 -12.25 -8.42 13.21
CA LYS A 532 -11.44 -8.66 14.42
C LYS A 532 -10.74 -10.01 14.39
N GLU A 533 -11.40 -11.04 13.88
CA GLU A 533 -10.82 -12.37 13.80
C GLU A 533 -9.72 -12.48 12.74
N LEU A 534 -9.88 -11.84 11.57
CA LEU A 534 -8.84 -11.76 10.55
C LEU A 534 -7.58 -11.07 11.08
N VAL A 535 -7.74 -9.97 11.84
CA VAL A 535 -6.61 -9.28 12.47
C VAL A 535 -5.96 -10.17 13.53
N LYS A 536 -6.73 -10.66 14.50
CA LYS A 536 -6.20 -11.33 15.68
C LYS A 536 -5.68 -12.74 15.41
N HIS A 537 -6.36 -13.51 14.56
CA HIS A 537 -6.08 -14.94 14.37
C HIS A 537 -5.28 -15.23 13.10
N ILE A 538 -5.42 -14.41 12.05
CA ILE A 538 -4.70 -14.59 10.78
C ILE A 538 -3.52 -13.63 10.67
N GLY A 539 -3.53 -12.52 11.42
CA GLY A 539 -2.49 -11.49 11.36
C GLY A 539 -2.61 -10.61 10.12
N ILE A 540 -3.83 -10.39 9.64
CA ILE A 540 -4.09 -9.44 8.56
C ILE A 540 -4.03 -8.02 9.13
N ARG A 541 -3.41 -7.10 8.40
CA ARG A 541 -3.39 -5.69 8.80
C ARG A 541 -4.80 -5.10 8.69
N GLU A 542 -5.19 -4.31 9.68
CA GLU A 542 -6.55 -3.79 9.77
C GLU A 542 -6.93 -2.84 8.61
N ASP A 543 -5.94 -2.10 8.07
CA ASP A 543 -6.08 -1.19 6.92
C ASP A 543 -6.37 -1.89 5.59
N LYS A 544 -6.26 -3.22 5.55
CA LYS A 544 -6.68 -4.02 4.39
C LYS A 544 -8.15 -4.46 4.45
N ILE A 545 -8.84 -4.29 5.58
CA ILE A 545 -10.16 -4.89 5.81
C ILE A 545 -11.24 -3.80 5.87
N TYR A 546 -12.10 -3.80 4.86
CA TYR A 546 -13.20 -2.85 4.70
C TYR A 546 -14.52 -3.51 5.05
N LEU A 547 -15.35 -2.78 5.80
CA LEU A 547 -16.68 -3.23 6.21
C LEU A 547 -17.71 -2.75 5.19
N ILE A 548 -18.30 -3.68 4.43
CA ILE A 548 -19.38 -3.37 3.49
C ILE A 548 -20.75 -3.67 4.14
N PRO A 549 -21.83 -2.97 3.78
CA PRO A 549 -23.17 -3.32 4.24
C PRO A 549 -23.55 -4.75 3.83
N PHE A 550 -24.27 -5.47 4.69
CA PHE A 550 -24.86 -6.75 4.30
C PHE A 550 -25.97 -6.52 3.27
N VAL A 551 -25.94 -7.31 2.19
CA VAL A 551 -26.94 -7.27 1.11
C VAL A 551 -27.75 -8.57 1.15
N ALA A 552 -29.06 -8.47 1.35
CA ALA A 552 -29.96 -9.61 1.33
C ALA A 552 -31.05 -9.43 0.28
N SER A 553 -31.39 -10.51 -0.42
CA SER A 553 -32.44 -10.48 -1.43
C SER A 553 -33.81 -10.17 -0.82
N GLU A 554 -34.59 -9.31 -1.48
CA GLU A 554 -35.96 -9.00 -1.09
C GLU A 554 -36.91 -10.20 -1.17
N LYS A 555 -37.95 -10.17 -0.33
CA LYS A 555 -39.02 -11.17 -0.33
C LYS A 555 -39.82 -11.09 -1.63
N LYS A 556 -39.73 -12.12 -2.49
CA LYS A 556 -40.68 -12.28 -3.60
C LYS A 556 -41.99 -12.90 -3.08
N ASN A 557 -43.12 -12.23 -3.32
CA ASN A 557 -44.45 -12.67 -2.86
C ASN A 557 -45.00 -13.91 -3.60
N ASN A 558 -44.29 -14.43 -4.60
CA ASN A 558 -44.80 -15.44 -5.53
C ASN A 558 -44.14 -16.81 -5.34
N THR A 559 -44.27 -17.42 -4.16
CA THR A 559 -43.99 -18.87 -4.01
C THR A 559 -45.29 -19.66 -4.21
N TYR A 560 -45.60 -20.01 -5.47
CA TYR A 560 -46.81 -20.73 -5.90
C TYR A 560 -46.77 -22.26 -5.65
N LEU A 561 -45.84 -22.76 -4.82
CA LEU A 561 -45.74 -24.20 -4.55
C LEU A 561 -46.65 -24.62 -3.39
N GLU A 562 -47.51 -25.61 -3.65
CA GLU A 562 -48.28 -26.34 -2.63
C GLU A 562 -47.36 -27.28 -1.84
N LEU A 563 -46.62 -26.72 -0.88
CA LEU A 563 -45.98 -27.51 0.17
C LEU A 563 -46.87 -27.53 1.41
N ASP A 564 -47.01 -28.71 2.03
CA ASP A 564 -47.61 -28.84 3.37
C ASP A 564 -47.00 -27.80 4.32
N SER A 565 -47.87 -27.01 4.95
CA SER A 565 -47.49 -26.16 6.08
C SER A 565 -47.33 -27.00 7.34
N ASP A 566 -46.52 -26.52 8.29
CA ASP A 566 -46.26 -27.15 9.60
C ASP A 566 -45.19 -28.26 9.60
N PHE A 567 -43.95 -27.87 9.28
CA PHE A 567 -42.77 -28.72 9.41
C PHE A 567 -41.57 -27.93 9.95
N VAL A 568 -40.61 -28.64 10.52
CA VAL A 568 -39.31 -28.09 10.92
C VAL A 568 -38.33 -28.22 9.76
N LEU A 569 -37.67 -27.13 9.36
CA LEU A 569 -36.57 -27.16 8.41
C LEU A 569 -35.24 -27.29 9.16
N VAL A 570 -34.41 -28.27 8.79
CA VAL A 570 -33.05 -28.42 9.29
C VAL A 570 -32.09 -28.30 8.12
N GLU A 571 -31.15 -27.37 8.20
CA GLU A 571 -30.13 -27.20 7.18
C GLU A 571 -28.80 -27.83 7.63
N MET A 572 -28.20 -28.63 6.76
CA MET A 572 -26.88 -29.21 7.00
C MET A 572 -26.01 -29.08 5.74
N ASP A 573 -24.70 -29.14 5.90
CA ASP A 573 -23.70 -28.95 4.84
C ASP A 573 -22.90 -30.23 4.59
N LEU A 574 -22.97 -30.75 3.37
CA LEU A 574 -22.30 -31.98 2.95
C LEU A 574 -20.78 -31.84 2.87
N LYS A 575 -20.21 -30.63 2.95
CA LYS A 575 -18.77 -30.44 3.17
C LYS A 575 -18.31 -30.94 4.55
N LYS A 576 -19.25 -31.24 5.46
CA LYS A 576 -18.99 -31.78 6.81
C LYS A 576 -19.79 -33.07 7.06
N PRO A 577 -19.47 -34.17 6.33
CA PRO A 577 -20.27 -35.40 6.35
C PRO A 577 -20.41 -35.99 7.76
N ASP A 578 -19.36 -35.93 8.59
CA ASP A 578 -19.41 -36.42 9.98
C ASP A 578 -20.46 -35.68 10.84
N LEU A 579 -20.62 -34.37 10.62
CA LEU A 579 -21.64 -33.58 11.32
C LEU A 579 -23.03 -33.89 10.78
N VAL A 580 -23.17 -34.06 9.45
CA VAL A 580 -24.45 -34.48 8.84
C VAL A 580 -24.91 -35.80 9.46
N THR A 581 -24.06 -36.83 9.48
CA THR A 581 -24.40 -38.13 10.06
C THR A 581 -24.73 -38.02 11.55
N LYS A 582 -23.92 -37.26 12.32
CA LYS A 582 -24.17 -37.05 13.75
C LYS A 582 -25.56 -36.44 13.99
N TYR A 583 -25.87 -35.33 13.33
CA TYR A 583 -27.11 -34.60 13.57
C TYR A 583 -28.34 -35.29 12.96
N PHE A 584 -28.16 -36.04 11.89
CA PHE A 584 -29.20 -36.94 11.39
C PHE A 584 -29.54 -38.02 12.42
N ASN A 585 -28.54 -38.64 13.05
CA ASN A 585 -28.78 -39.60 14.13
C ASN A 585 -29.50 -38.97 15.33
N ASP A 586 -29.14 -37.73 15.72
CA ASP A 586 -29.85 -36.99 16.77
C ASP A 586 -31.35 -36.82 16.43
N ILE A 587 -31.69 -36.56 15.15
CA ILE A 587 -33.08 -36.46 14.67
C ILE A 587 -33.79 -37.83 14.72
N CYS A 588 -33.11 -38.90 14.31
CA CYS A 588 -33.68 -40.25 14.39
C CYS A 588 -33.94 -40.68 15.84
N ASP A 589 -33.03 -40.35 16.75
CA ASP A 589 -33.18 -40.64 18.17
C ASP A 589 -34.32 -39.83 18.79
N TYR A 590 -34.55 -38.59 18.36
CA TYR A 590 -35.74 -37.82 18.74
C TYR A 590 -37.04 -38.57 18.42
N PHE A 591 -37.22 -39.10 17.20
CA PHE A 591 -38.43 -39.86 16.86
C PHE A 591 -38.58 -41.18 17.63
N ARG A 592 -37.46 -41.81 18.01
CA ARG A 592 -37.50 -43.01 18.88
C ARG A 592 -37.99 -42.67 20.29
N LEU A 593 -37.68 -41.46 20.78
CA LEU A 593 -38.02 -41.01 22.13
C LEU A 593 -39.38 -40.31 22.21
N VAL A 594 -39.81 -39.63 21.13
CA VAL A 594 -40.99 -38.77 21.08
C VAL A 594 -41.83 -39.14 19.85
N ASN A 595 -42.97 -39.79 20.08
CA ASN A 595 -43.90 -40.17 19.01
C ASN A 595 -45.01 -39.12 18.84
N ASN A 596 -44.66 -37.93 18.33
CA ASN A 596 -45.59 -36.79 18.19
C ASN A 596 -45.95 -36.41 16.73
N GLY A 597 -45.54 -37.20 15.73
CA GLY A 597 -45.95 -36.99 14.34
C GLY A 597 -45.43 -35.71 13.67
N HIS A 598 -44.40 -35.07 14.25
CA HIS A 598 -43.78 -33.89 13.67
C HIS A 598 -43.14 -34.20 12.32
N LYS A 599 -43.34 -33.34 11.32
CA LYS A 599 -42.64 -33.43 10.03
C LYS A 599 -41.33 -32.65 10.08
N ILE A 600 -40.22 -33.27 9.70
CA ILE A 600 -38.90 -32.67 9.59
C ILE A 600 -38.44 -32.76 8.14
N LYS A 601 -38.10 -31.60 7.56
CA LYS A 601 -37.48 -31.51 6.24
C LYS A 601 -36.02 -31.14 6.44
N ILE A 602 -35.12 -31.97 5.92
CA ILE A 602 -33.67 -31.76 6.01
C ILE A 602 -33.19 -31.32 4.63
N TYR A 603 -32.61 -30.13 4.55
CA TYR A 603 -31.95 -29.67 3.35
C TYR A 603 -30.44 -29.87 3.48
N LEU A 604 -29.87 -30.65 2.56
CA LEU A 604 -28.46 -30.98 2.51
C LEU A 604 -27.78 -30.12 1.44
N ASN A 605 -27.01 -29.14 1.91
CA ASN A 605 -26.31 -28.15 1.12
C ASN A 605 -25.00 -28.68 0.52
N ASN A 606 -24.49 -27.99 -0.49
CA ASN A 606 -23.17 -28.14 -1.11
C ASN A 606 -22.90 -29.57 -1.60
N ILE A 607 -23.88 -30.17 -2.27
CA ILE A 607 -23.68 -31.48 -2.90
C ILE A 607 -22.70 -31.37 -4.07
N SER A 608 -21.43 -31.66 -3.78
CA SER A 608 -20.41 -31.79 -4.82
C SER A 608 -20.71 -32.96 -5.77
N ALA A 609 -20.20 -32.89 -7.01
CA ALA A 609 -20.26 -33.98 -7.99
C ALA A 609 -19.49 -35.26 -7.56
N ASN A 610 -18.93 -35.29 -6.35
CA ASN A 610 -18.17 -36.42 -5.82
C ASN A 610 -19.11 -37.59 -5.45
N GLN A 611 -18.76 -38.80 -5.88
CA GLN A 611 -19.49 -40.05 -5.58
C GLN A 611 -19.75 -40.26 -4.09
N SER A 612 -18.89 -39.77 -3.21
CA SER A 612 -19.05 -39.91 -1.75
C SER A 612 -20.26 -39.14 -1.18
N ASN A 613 -20.56 -37.94 -1.68
CA ASN A 613 -21.71 -37.16 -1.22
C ASN A 613 -23.02 -37.80 -1.66
N TYR A 614 -23.09 -38.26 -2.92
CA TYR A 614 -24.26 -38.99 -3.41
C TYR A 614 -24.49 -40.27 -2.62
N LYS A 615 -23.42 -41.03 -2.36
CA LYS A 615 -23.50 -42.22 -1.52
C LYS A 615 -24.03 -41.91 -0.11
N LEU A 616 -23.54 -40.84 0.53
CA LEU A 616 -24.04 -40.46 1.86
C LEU A 616 -25.54 -40.11 1.80
N VAL A 617 -25.98 -39.36 0.79
CA VAL A 617 -27.41 -39.03 0.61
C VAL A 617 -28.24 -40.29 0.40
N ASP A 618 -27.76 -41.23 -0.41
CA ASP A 618 -28.41 -42.53 -0.65
C ASP A 618 -28.49 -43.35 0.64
N ASP A 619 -27.38 -43.48 1.38
CA ASP A 619 -27.29 -44.19 2.65
C ASP A 619 -28.29 -43.60 3.68
N LEU A 620 -28.38 -42.27 3.77
CA LEU A 620 -29.34 -41.58 4.64
C LEU A 620 -30.79 -41.84 4.19
N ASN A 621 -31.07 -41.80 2.89
CA ASN A 621 -32.40 -42.04 2.36
C ASN A 621 -32.84 -43.49 2.57
N GLU A 622 -31.97 -44.47 2.30
CA GLU A 622 -32.21 -45.88 2.59
C GLU A 622 -32.54 -46.10 4.08
N PHE A 623 -31.79 -45.43 4.97
CA PHE A 623 -32.06 -45.46 6.40
C PHE A 623 -33.44 -44.90 6.75
N VAL A 624 -33.85 -43.75 6.18
CA VAL A 624 -35.19 -43.19 6.36
C VAL A 624 -36.27 -44.17 5.87
N GLN A 625 -36.07 -44.80 4.70
CA GLN A 625 -37.04 -45.74 4.13
C GLN A 625 -37.15 -47.05 4.92
N SER A 626 -36.14 -47.42 5.72
CA SER A 626 -36.13 -48.65 6.52
C SER A 626 -37.10 -48.65 7.70
N SER A 627 -37.66 -47.50 8.07
CA SER A 627 -38.59 -47.34 9.19
C SER A 627 -39.85 -46.59 8.76
N GLU A 628 -41.04 -47.18 8.97
CA GLU A 628 -42.33 -46.49 8.69
C GLU A 628 -42.44 -45.16 9.45
N LEU A 629 -41.93 -45.10 10.68
CA LEU A 629 -41.94 -43.88 11.48
C LEU A 629 -41.09 -42.78 10.83
N LEU A 630 -39.87 -43.10 10.39
CA LEU A 630 -38.98 -42.12 9.77
C LEU A 630 -39.47 -41.74 8.37
N LYS A 631 -39.88 -42.72 7.57
CA LYS A 631 -40.41 -42.53 6.22
C LYS A 631 -41.57 -41.55 6.15
N ASN A 632 -42.46 -41.57 7.15
CA ASN A 632 -43.63 -40.69 7.18
C ASN A 632 -43.34 -39.28 7.71
N ASN A 633 -42.18 -39.07 8.35
CA ASN A 633 -41.90 -37.84 9.10
C ASN A 633 -40.61 -37.12 8.68
N ILE A 634 -39.67 -37.76 7.99
CA ILE A 634 -38.39 -37.17 7.55
C ILE A 634 -38.36 -37.10 6.03
N TYR A 635 -38.04 -35.93 5.50
CA TYR A 635 -37.87 -35.69 4.07
C TYR A 635 -36.49 -35.07 3.81
N LEU A 636 -35.72 -35.69 2.90
CA LEU A 636 -34.40 -35.20 2.50
C LEU A 636 -34.51 -34.42 1.19
N TYR A 637 -33.87 -33.26 1.14
CA TYR A 637 -33.81 -32.41 -0.05
C TYR A 637 -32.36 -32.07 -0.40
N VAL A 638 -32.05 -32.09 -1.69
CA VAL A 638 -30.78 -31.69 -2.31
C VAL A 638 -31.08 -30.99 -3.63
N ASN A 639 -30.18 -30.12 -4.11
CA ASN A 639 -30.26 -29.50 -5.45
C ASN A 639 -31.62 -28.84 -5.78
N LEU A 640 -32.15 -28.04 -4.86
CA LEU A 640 -33.42 -27.35 -5.08
C LEU A 640 -33.26 -26.18 -6.05
N ASP A 641 -34.27 -25.96 -6.88
CA ASP A 641 -34.43 -24.70 -7.58
C ASP A 641 -34.81 -23.59 -6.59
N LYS A 642 -34.61 -22.34 -7.01
CA LYS A 642 -34.86 -21.16 -6.17
C LYS A 642 -36.29 -21.12 -5.61
N GLY A 643 -37.29 -21.40 -6.43
CA GLY A 643 -38.69 -21.33 -6.02
C GLY A 643 -39.03 -22.36 -4.94
N THR A 644 -38.53 -23.59 -5.11
CA THR A 644 -38.69 -24.65 -4.10
C THR A 644 -37.93 -24.36 -2.82
N TYR A 645 -36.72 -23.81 -2.92
CA TYR A 645 -35.91 -23.43 -1.76
C TYR A 645 -36.59 -22.33 -0.92
N GLU A 646 -37.05 -21.25 -1.55
CA GLU A 646 -37.80 -20.18 -0.88
C GLU A 646 -39.12 -20.70 -0.28
N ALA A 647 -39.81 -21.62 -0.95
CA ALA A 647 -41.05 -22.21 -0.44
C ALA A 647 -40.83 -23.05 0.83
N LEU A 648 -39.69 -23.74 0.96
CA LEU A 648 -39.32 -24.43 2.21
C LEU A 648 -39.23 -23.44 3.37
N TYR A 649 -38.52 -22.33 3.17
CA TYR A 649 -38.40 -21.28 4.17
C TYR A 649 -39.74 -20.64 4.49
N ALA A 650 -40.55 -20.32 3.49
CA ALA A 650 -41.84 -19.66 3.68
C ALA A 650 -42.85 -20.51 4.47
N ARG A 651 -42.79 -21.85 4.35
CA ARG A 651 -43.78 -22.78 4.92
C ARG A 651 -43.33 -23.47 6.21
N ALA A 652 -42.03 -23.45 6.52
CA ALA A 652 -41.51 -23.99 7.77
C ALA A 652 -42.13 -23.29 9.00
N SER A 653 -42.36 -24.03 10.09
CA SER A 653 -42.72 -23.46 11.38
C SER A 653 -41.49 -22.90 12.12
N MET A 654 -40.33 -23.53 11.93
CA MET A 654 -39.03 -23.07 12.40
C MET A 654 -37.89 -23.60 11.53
N VAL A 655 -36.73 -22.94 11.62
CA VAL A 655 -35.50 -23.31 10.90
C VAL A 655 -34.39 -23.57 11.91
N ILE A 656 -33.64 -24.67 11.73
CA ILE A 656 -32.54 -25.08 12.61
C ILE A 656 -31.24 -25.13 11.79
N PHE A 657 -30.22 -24.40 12.26
CA PHE A 657 -28.84 -24.43 11.80
C PHE A 657 -27.94 -25.07 12.88
N PRO A 658 -27.72 -26.39 12.84
CA PRO A 658 -27.06 -27.16 13.91
C PRO A 658 -25.57 -26.85 14.08
N TYR A 659 -24.94 -26.26 13.08
CA TYR A 659 -23.52 -25.88 13.06
C TYR A 659 -23.28 -24.79 12.01
N ASN A 660 -22.05 -24.25 11.92
CA ASN A 660 -21.71 -23.28 10.88
C ASN A 660 -21.75 -23.94 9.49
N ILE A 661 -22.61 -23.45 8.62
CA ILE A 661 -22.71 -23.87 7.21
C ILE A 661 -22.31 -22.71 6.30
N GLU A 662 -21.97 -22.99 5.05
CA GLU A 662 -21.67 -21.92 4.08
C GLU A 662 -22.91 -21.06 3.78
N ASN A 663 -22.67 -19.78 3.44
CA ASN A 663 -23.71 -18.80 3.11
C ASN A 663 -24.72 -18.54 4.25
N ILE A 664 -24.32 -18.80 5.50
CA ILE A 664 -25.21 -18.74 6.67
C ILE A 664 -25.87 -17.38 6.86
N SER A 665 -25.20 -16.27 6.53
CA SER A 665 -25.77 -14.92 6.64
C SER A 665 -26.98 -14.77 5.72
N PHE A 666 -26.88 -15.23 4.48
CA PHE A 666 -27.99 -15.22 3.52
C PHE A 666 -29.14 -16.12 3.99
N LYS A 667 -28.83 -17.31 4.51
CA LYS A 667 -29.84 -18.27 5.00
C LYS A 667 -30.59 -17.76 6.22
N VAL A 668 -29.86 -17.17 7.16
CA VAL A 668 -30.42 -16.56 8.37
C VAL A 668 -31.29 -15.35 8.00
N SER A 669 -30.84 -14.53 7.05
CA SER A 669 -31.63 -13.43 6.52
C SER A 669 -32.92 -13.90 5.84
N LEU A 670 -32.86 -14.97 5.05
CA LEU A 670 -34.02 -15.54 4.39
C LEU A 670 -35.07 -16.03 5.41
N ALA A 671 -34.63 -16.73 6.46
CA ALA A 671 -35.51 -17.14 7.56
C ALA A 671 -36.15 -15.94 8.27
N ALA A 672 -35.38 -14.88 8.52
CA ALA A 672 -35.90 -13.65 9.13
C ALA A 672 -36.94 -12.94 8.23
N ASN A 673 -36.71 -12.91 6.91
CA ASN A 673 -37.64 -12.32 5.94
C ASN A 673 -39.00 -13.03 5.90
N TYR A 674 -39.04 -14.33 6.21
CA TYR A 674 -40.28 -15.10 6.39
C TYR A 674 -40.74 -15.19 7.86
N SER A 675 -40.14 -14.41 8.76
CA SER A 675 -40.46 -14.32 10.19
C SER A 675 -40.45 -15.68 10.88
N LYS A 676 -39.47 -16.53 10.54
CA LYS A 676 -39.33 -17.87 11.13
C LYS A 676 -38.64 -17.82 12.47
N LYS A 677 -38.99 -18.75 13.36
CA LYS A 677 -38.20 -19.02 14.56
C LYS A 677 -36.90 -19.71 14.14
N ILE A 678 -35.77 -19.15 14.52
CA ILE A 678 -34.45 -19.63 14.09
C ILE A 678 -33.73 -20.26 15.27
N TYR A 679 -33.16 -21.44 15.09
CA TYR A 679 -32.29 -22.06 16.09
C TYR A 679 -30.89 -22.15 15.51
N LEU A 680 -29.92 -21.53 16.17
CA LEU A 680 -28.55 -21.43 15.69
C LEU A 680 -27.55 -21.63 16.82
N HIS A 681 -26.40 -22.20 16.49
CA HIS A 681 -25.30 -22.36 17.43
C HIS A 681 -24.77 -21.00 17.90
N ASP A 682 -24.29 -20.86 19.15
CA ASP A 682 -23.77 -19.56 19.66
C ASP A 682 -22.37 -19.22 19.11
N PHE A 683 -22.28 -18.90 17.81
CA PHE A 683 -21.08 -18.31 17.23
C PHE A 683 -21.09 -16.78 17.33
N LEU A 684 -19.92 -16.20 17.58
CA LEU A 684 -19.76 -14.75 17.76
C LEU A 684 -20.11 -13.95 16.50
N PHE A 685 -19.86 -14.50 15.31
CA PHE A 685 -20.13 -13.80 14.04
C PHE A 685 -21.62 -13.64 13.72
N TYR A 686 -22.52 -14.37 14.40
CA TYR A 686 -23.97 -14.14 14.29
C TYR A 686 -24.44 -12.86 14.97
N ARG A 687 -23.64 -12.30 15.89
CA ARG A 687 -24.02 -11.07 16.62
C ARG A 687 -24.07 -9.84 15.72
N ASP A 688 -23.36 -9.85 14.61
CA ASP A 688 -23.41 -8.73 13.66
C ASP A 688 -24.65 -8.84 12.78
N ILE A 689 -25.01 -10.04 12.34
CA ILE A 689 -26.29 -10.30 11.65
C ILE A 689 -27.49 -9.89 12.54
N GLU A 690 -27.44 -10.17 13.84
CA GLU A 690 -28.46 -9.73 14.81
C GLU A 690 -28.60 -8.21 14.88
N LYS A 691 -27.51 -7.45 14.70
CA LYS A 691 -27.56 -5.99 14.71
C LYS A 691 -28.12 -5.43 13.40
N GLU A 692 -27.79 -6.07 12.29
CA GLU A 692 -28.21 -5.61 10.97
C GLU A 692 -29.66 -5.97 10.66
N LEU A 693 -30.10 -7.18 11.02
CA LEU A 693 -31.50 -7.55 10.94
C LEU A 693 -32.26 -6.89 12.10
N SER A 694 -33.28 -6.07 11.79
CA SER A 694 -34.09 -5.41 12.83
C SER A 694 -34.52 -6.41 13.91
N SER A 695 -34.33 -6.06 15.19
CA SER A 695 -34.59 -6.96 16.33
C SER A 695 -36.00 -7.58 16.35
N THR A 696 -36.96 -6.97 15.64
CA THR A 696 -38.33 -7.46 15.48
C THR A 696 -38.48 -8.61 14.46
N LEU A 697 -37.59 -8.72 13.47
CA LEU A 697 -37.59 -9.80 12.47
C LEU A 697 -36.73 -11.00 12.91
N PHE A 698 -35.77 -10.77 13.80
CA PHE A 698 -34.78 -11.76 14.19
C PHE A 698 -35.16 -12.50 15.47
N ASN A 699 -36.07 -13.48 15.38
CA ASN A 699 -36.43 -14.35 16.50
C ASN A 699 -35.59 -15.63 16.51
N TYR A 700 -34.52 -15.64 17.31
CA TYR A 700 -33.61 -16.77 17.38
C TYR A 700 -33.36 -17.29 18.79
N THR A 701 -33.04 -18.58 18.90
CA THR A 701 -32.65 -19.25 20.14
C THR A 701 -31.29 -19.91 19.97
N LYS A 702 -30.39 -19.62 20.92
CA LYS A 702 -29.04 -20.17 20.97
C LYS A 702 -29.01 -21.52 21.66
N PHE A 703 -28.16 -22.41 21.17
CA PHE A 703 -27.79 -23.64 21.86
C PHE A 703 -26.27 -23.86 21.82
N ASN A 704 -25.77 -24.56 22.84
CA ASN A 704 -24.36 -24.96 22.95
C ASN A 704 -24.18 -26.39 22.43
N LEU A 705 -22.96 -26.74 22.00
CA LEU A 705 -22.56 -28.10 21.64
C LEU A 705 -22.70 -29.06 22.85
N ASN A 706 -23.89 -29.63 23.04
CA ASN A 706 -24.14 -30.79 23.90
C ASN A 706 -24.38 -32.05 23.05
N LYS A 707 -24.59 -33.20 23.68
CA LYS A 707 -25.12 -34.39 22.98
C LYS A 707 -26.63 -34.19 22.77
N ASN A 708 -27.15 -34.51 21.58
CA ASN A 708 -28.58 -34.51 21.23
C ASN A 708 -29.26 -33.13 21.16
N VAL A 709 -28.53 -32.10 20.71
CA VAL A 709 -29.02 -30.72 20.73
C VAL A 709 -30.27 -30.51 19.88
N ILE A 710 -30.35 -31.15 18.71
CA ILE A 710 -31.53 -31.05 17.85
C ILE A 710 -32.75 -31.66 18.56
N ALA A 711 -32.58 -32.79 19.23
CA ALA A 711 -33.66 -33.40 20.02
C ALA A 711 -34.13 -32.47 21.15
N GLU A 712 -33.22 -31.81 21.86
CA GLU A 712 -33.59 -30.84 22.92
C GLU A 712 -34.37 -29.64 22.36
N VAL A 713 -33.94 -29.09 21.21
CA VAL A 713 -34.63 -27.99 20.53
C VAL A 713 -36.03 -28.39 20.12
N LEU A 714 -36.18 -29.58 19.53
CA LEU A 714 -37.47 -30.12 19.11
C LEU A 714 -38.41 -30.35 20.31
N ILE A 715 -37.90 -30.90 21.43
CA ILE A 715 -38.68 -31.15 22.65
C ILE A 715 -39.13 -29.85 23.33
N LYS A 716 -38.26 -28.84 23.43
CA LYS A 716 -38.58 -27.56 24.11
C LYS A 716 -39.66 -26.77 23.37
N ASN A 717 -39.74 -26.90 22.05
CA ASN A 717 -40.63 -26.09 21.23
C ASN A 717 -42.08 -26.61 21.17
N ASP A 718 -42.36 -27.80 21.73
CA ASP A 718 -43.72 -28.37 21.85
C ASP A 718 -44.64 -27.56 22.81
N LYS A 719 -44.09 -26.51 23.44
CA LYS A 719 -44.82 -25.53 24.26
C LYS A 719 -45.10 -24.27 23.42
N ASN A 720 -46.29 -24.24 22.82
CA ASN A 720 -46.81 -23.16 21.98
C ASN A 720 -46.59 -21.75 22.55
N GLU A 721 -45.69 -20.97 21.93
CA GLU A 721 -45.67 -19.51 22.03
C GLU A 721 -46.02 -18.90 20.68
N LYS A 722 -47.09 -18.09 20.64
CA LYS A 722 -47.54 -17.37 19.45
C LYS A 722 -46.58 -16.22 19.14
N ILE A 723 -46.01 -16.22 17.94
CA ILE A 723 -45.17 -15.13 17.42
C ILE A 723 -46.09 -14.03 16.84
N VAL A 724 -45.78 -12.77 17.18
CA VAL A 724 -46.50 -11.56 16.76
C VAL A 724 -46.06 -11.12 15.35
N SER A 725 -46.99 -10.51 14.63
CA SER A 725 -47.00 -10.22 13.19
C SER A 725 -45.94 -9.23 12.67
N THR A 726 -45.67 -9.43 11.37
CA THR A 726 -44.81 -8.75 10.39
C THR A 726 -44.79 -7.23 10.36
N LEU A 727 -43.58 -6.67 10.21
CA LEU A 727 -43.31 -5.35 9.65
C LEU A 727 -42.41 -5.53 8.42
N ASN A 728 -42.81 -4.95 7.28
CA ASN A 728 -41.93 -4.80 6.12
C ASN A 728 -40.99 -3.63 6.41
N ILE A 729 -39.70 -3.91 6.52
CA ILE A 729 -38.66 -2.88 6.60
C ILE A 729 -37.73 -3.15 5.41
N GLU A 730 -37.75 -2.24 4.45
CA GLU A 730 -36.66 -2.11 3.48
C GLU A 730 -35.40 -1.73 4.29
N MET A 731 -34.35 -2.52 4.17
CA MET A 731 -33.03 -2.11 4.65
C MET A 731 -32.38 -1.31 3.53
N PRO A 732 -32.39 0.03 3.56
CA PRO A 732 -31.67 0.79 2.56
C PRO A 732 -30.18 0.50 2.75
N ILE A 733 -29.60 -0.19 1.77
CA ILE A 733 -28.15 -0.17 1.58
C ILE A 733 -27.81 1.29 1.31
N SER A 734 -26.99 1.90 2.15
CA SER A 734 -26.50 3.23 1.85
C SER A 734 -25.40 3.06 0.79
N ASP A 735 -25.76 3.24 -0.46
CA ASP A 735 -24.82 3.22 -1.60
C ASP A 735 -23.64 4.17 -1.37
N ASP A 736 -23.83 5.24 -0.59
CA ASP A 736 -22.78 6.15 -0.13
C ASP A 736 -21.68 5.45 0.68
N ILE A 737 -22.02 4.44 1.51
CA ILE A 737 -21.03 3.67 2.28
C ILE A 737 -20.15 2.87 1.32
N VAL A 738 -20.75 2.19 0.35
CA VAL A 738 -20.02 1.41 -0.65
C VAL A 738 -19.17 2.31 -1.54
N ALA A 739 -19.69 3.47 -1.93
CA ALA A 739 -18.94 4.48 -2.67
C ALA A 739 -17.74 5.00 -1.86
N ASN A 740 -17.89 5.26 -0.56
CA ASN A 740 -16.78 5.67 0.30
C ASN A 740 -15.69 4.60 0.39
N ILE A 741 -16.06 3.33 0.54
CA ILE A 741 -15.10 2.22 0.56
C ILE A 741 -14.33 2.15 -0.76
N TRP A 742 -15.01 2.30 -1.89
CA TRP A 742 -14.35 2.37 -3.18
C TRP A 742 -13.45 3.61 -3.30
N ARG A 743 -13.80 4.77 -2.72
CA ARG A 743 -12.96 5.98 -2.72
C ARG A 743 -11.68 5.80 -1.92
N GLU A 744 -11.74 5.03 -0.83
CA GLU A 744 -10.56 4.67 -0.06
C GLU A 744 -9.66 3.68 -0.83
N LEU A 745 -10.27 2.79 -1.62
CA LEU A 745 -9.60 1.71 -2.32
C LEU A 745 -9.05 2.07 -3.72
N LEU A 746 -9.59 3.09 -4.42
CA LEU A 746 -9.26 3.48 -5.81
C LEU A 746 -8.55 4.82 -5.91
#